data_AF-A0A9X1SXN1-F1
#
_entry.id   AF-A0A9X1SXN1-F1
#
_cell.length_a   1.000
_cell.length_b   1.000
_cell.length_c   1.000
_cell.angle_alpha   90.00
_cell.angle_beta   90.00
_cell.angle_gamma   90.00
#
_symmetry.space_group_name_H-M   'P 1'
#
loop_
_entity.id
_entity.type
_entity.pdbx_description
1 polymer ?
#
loop_
_entity_poly.entity_id
_entity_poly.type
_entity_poly.pdbx_seq_one_letter_code
_entity_poly.pdbx_strand_id
1 'polypeptide(L)'
;MAFNVQLMPWKVAVLGERRSPDARERAGRVAASILALPPARQPHVIAFNEVFDEGAREVLIDQLGALWPYRAEKIDDADVTTQDDSGLMLISQLPLRDLSGPPEHDTVLERFFGTVWKNVDGLAAKGFGIVQVDSPDEGAEVPVTIAFTHMQASYDSPVEYAEVRAQQLDLIWAGLKALLDRDGRFEEHLERAFLIGDINISGDSQAEGDEWEDIFRDQGTALTRSMHDVWRGAMHPPGDTTDYDKGYTNVDLETGVQQRLDYIVAGQERRQFVPTSVVPHHIRISQRNASDHFAVEAVLQRRSHHCQPSDAIRYDKVRDNDGQGLPTSLTPIRVTFDLPGAYQWIYVPDPGTFSLWASADTRYEVYLRSDLSTPLEHQGEVNASDLDGTAEGDVLAQNSFDIPVAIEPVGRTFAPHEPFFIAATTNHSRTGSRAVFVLEHNGATRQTAILLNPHRPLTLPFPETTVLGSNDTCWLRATIPSTYAGTQYVESFVLTTENVDQKTTFALLDSNTIQLNSDRSADSKRSLGVLVPGHHHVFLTVRRSAVNPGTYQVTWPSPVSYLMLDAPLGLFVNEETGLTGAGADDIDLKLDLDGVRIFEGRWDDADTGERWPGLYEAVAATLRQANRGPFIYWRAGFVNDLAVTFKEVDFSSSGAKTRRVLPITAQEGDVERRRVALQDVDIAGDGLYTFYCSLSRYR
;
A
#
# COMPACT_ATOMS: atom_id res chain seq x y z
N MET A 1 -13.60 -4.32 6.11
CA MET A 1 -13.06 -4.37 4.74
C MET A 1 -14.19 -4.08 3.78
N ALA A 2 -13.94 -3.28 2.75
CA ALA A 2 -14.82 -3.14 1.60
C ALA A 2 -14.07 -3.61 0.35
N PHE A 3 -14.73 -4.39 -0.52
CA PHE A 3 -14.08 -4.98 -1.68
C PHE A 3 -15.07 -5.19 -2.82
N ASN A 4 -14.98 -4.38 -3.89
CA ASN A 4 -15.60 -4.72 -5.17
C ASN A 4 -14.86 -5.91 -5.78
N VAL A 5 -15.59 -7.00 -6.03
CA VAL A 5 -15.02 -8.30 -6.47
C VAL A 5 -15.37 -8.66 -7.92
N GLN A 6 -16.16 -7.82 -8.59
CA GLN A 6 -16.51 -7.94 -10.00
C GLN A 6 -16.98 -9.36 -10.40
N LEU A 7 -17.94 -9.92 -9.67
CA LEU A 7 -18.51 -11.24 -9.94
C LEU A 7 -19.77 -11.10 -10.78
N MET A 8 -19.59 -10.71 -12.05
CA MET A 8 -20.68 -10.42 -12.99
C MET A 8 -21.42 -11.68 -13.47
N PRO A 9 -22.74 -11.61 -13.76
CA PRO A 9 -23.51 -12.76 -14.24
C PRO A 9 -23.20 -13.11 -15.71
N TRP A 10 -23.31 -14.40 -16.04
CA TRP A 10 -23.11 -14.92 -17.40
C TRP A 10 -23.97 -14.24 -18.49
N LYS A 11 -25.20 -13.78 -18.19
CA LYS A 11 -26.10 -13.22 -19.21
C LYS A 11 -25.73 -11.80 -19.65
N VAL A 12 -25.21 -10.99 -18.73
CA VAL A 12 -24.71 -9.63 -19.05
C VAL A 12 -23.47 -9.72 -19.94
N ALA A 13 -22.66 -10.77 -19.75
CA ALA A 13 -21.51 -11.12 -20.59
C ALA A 13 -21.82 -11.33 -22.09
N VAL A 14 -23.05 -11.74 -22.42
CA VAL A 14 -23.41 -12.26 -23.76
C VAL A 14 -24.16 -11.23 -24.61
N LEU A 15 -24.69 -10.14 -24.04
CA LEU A 15 -25.60 -9.21 -24.75
C LEU A 15 -25.03 -7.82 -25.04
N GLY A 16 -23.78 -7.50 -24.68
CA GLY A 16 -23.20 -6.21 -25.08
C GLY A 16 -21.82 -5.87 -24.53
N GLU A 17 -21.37 -6.51 -23.45
CA GLU A 17 -20.04 -6.29 -22.88
C GLU A 17 -19.38 -7.64 -22.56
N ARG A 18 -18.28 -7.92 -23.26
CA ARG A 18 -17.49 -9.16 -23.18
C ARG A 18 -16.82 -9.31 -21.79
N ARG A 19 -17.46 -9.94 -20.79
CA ARG A 19 -16.87 -10.44 -19.49
C ARG A 19 -17.85 -11.39 -18.77
N SER A 20 -17.58 -12.60 -18.24
CA SER A 20 -16.47 -13.58 -18.27
C SER A 20 -16.98 -14.92 -17.65
N PRO A 21 -16.65 -16.10 -18.20
CA PRO A 21 -16.85 -17.43 -17.59
C PRO A 21 -16.17 -17.67 -16.21
N ASP A 22 -15.36 -16.72 -15.71
CA ASP A 22 -14.42 -16.84 -14.57
C ASP A 22 -15.01 -16.43 -13.20
N ALA A 23 -16.25 -15.95 -13.07
CA ALA A 23 -16.76 -15.42 -11.80
C ALA A 23 -16.60 -16.38 -10.60
N ARG A 24 -16.87 -17.68 -10.79
CA ARG A 24 -16.68 -18.69 -9.73
C ARG A 24 -15.22 -18.91 -9.34
N GLU A 25 -14.33 -18.92 -10.31
CA GLU A 25 -12.91 -19.11 -10.05
C GLU A 25 -12.31 -17.85 -9.39
N ARG A 26 -12.69 -16.66 -9.84
CA ARG A 26 -12.39 -15.39 -9.17
C ARG A 26 -12.86 -15.36 -7.72
N ALA A 27 -14.10 -15.77 -7.45
CA ALA A 27 -14.60 -15.91 -6.08
C ALA A 27 -13.73 -16.86 -5.24
N GLY A 28 -13.28 -17.98 -5.82
CA GLY A 28 -12.34 -18.88 -5.18
C GLY A 28 -10.98 -18.23 -4.88
N ARG A 29 -10.43 -17.43 -5.80
CA ARG A 29 -9.17 -16.68 -5.61
C ARG A 29 -9.32 -15.61 -4.51
N VAL A 30 -10.42 -14.87 -4.52
CA VAL A 30 -10.78 -13.88 -3.47
C VAL A 30 -10.87 -14.55 -2.09
N ALA A 31 -11.62 -15.65 -1.99
CA ALA A 31 -11.78 -16.36 -0.72
C ALA A 31 -10.43 -16.91 -0.21
N ALA A 32 -9.65 -17.54 -1.09
CA ALA A 32 -8.33 -18.04 -0.75
C ALA A 32 -7.37 -16.93 -0.29
N SER A 33 -7.42 -15.75 -0.91
CA SER A 33 -6.54 -14.64 -0.56
C SER A 33 -6.89 -14.01 0.79
N ILE A 34 -8.18 -13.95 1.15
CA ILE A 34 -8.65 -13.52 2.48
C ILE A 34 -8.25 -14.55 3.55
N LEU A 35 -8.44 -15.84 3.27
CA LEU A 35 -8.07 -16.93 4.20
C LEU A 35 -6.56 -17.01 4.43
N ALA A 36 -5.74 -16.62 3.45
CA ALA A 36 -4.28 -16.58 3.56
C ALA A 36 -3.76 -15.44 4.47
N LEU A 37 -4.60 -14.47 4.85
CA LEU A 37 -4.20 -13.43 5.80
C LEU A 37 -3.89 -14.06 7.18
N PRO A 38 -2.86 -13.58 7.89
CA PRO A 38 -2.62 -13.96 9.27
C PRO A 38 -3.89 -13.73 10.11
N PRO A 39 -4.23 -14.58 11.10
CA PRO A 39 -5.47 -14.44 11.87
C PRO A 39 -5.68 -13.04 12.48
N ALA A 40 -4.62 -12.41 12.99
CA ALA A 40 -4.66 -11.05 13.55
C ALA A 40 -4.91 -9.94 12.50
N ARG A 41 -4.84 -10.26 11.21
CA ARG A 41 -5.08 -9.36 10.08
C ARG A 41 -6.35 -9.73 9.29
N GLN A 42 -7.03 -10.82 9.64
CA GLN A 42 -8.30 -11.18 9.02
C GLN A 42 -9.38 -10.17 9.43
N PRO A 43 -10.17 -9.62 8.50
CA PRO A 43 -11.20 -8.64 8.83
C PRO A 43 -12.33 -9.25 9.65
N HIS A 44 -12.84 -8.54 10.65
CA HIS A 44 -14.04 -8.99 11.37
C HIS A 44 -15.33 -8.84 10.56
N VAL A 45 -15.39 -7.83 9.68
CA VAL A 45 -16.53 -7.54 8.80
C VAL A 45 -15.99 -7.28 7.39
N ILE A 46 -16.60 -7.91 6.40
CA ILE A 46 -16.27 -7.76 4.97
C ILE A 46 -17.56 -7.43 4.23
N ALA A 47 -17.59 -6.27 3.56
CA ALA A 47 -18.62 -5.91 2.61
C ALA A 47 -18.08 -6.11 1.20
N PHE A 48 -18.76 -6.92 0.41
CA PHE A 48 -18.47 -7.15 -0.99
C PHE A 48 -19.42 -6.34 -1.87
N ASN A 49 -18.86 -5.77 -2.95
CA ASN A 49 -19.61 -5.17 -4.05
C ASN A 49 -19.49 -6.02 -5.31
N GLU A 50 -20.49 -5.93 -6.19
CA GLU A 50 -20.59 -6.69 -7.46
C GLU A 50 -20.59 -8.21 -7.30
N VAL A 51 -21.23 -8.74 -6.26
CA VAL A 51 -21.52 -10.18 -6.11
C VAL A 51 -22.83 -10.51 -6.84
N PHE A 52 -22.84 -10.44 -8.16
CA PHE A 52 -24.07 -10.65 -8.95
C PHE A 52 -24.26 -12.11 -9.40
N ASP A 53 -23.18 -12.86 -9.67
CA ASP A 53 -23.26 -14.27 -10.05
C ASP A 53 -23.56 -15.17 -8.84
N GLU A 54 -24.71 -15.85 -8.86
CA GLU A 54 -25.15 -16.69 -7.74
C GLU A 54 -24.21 -17.87 -7.47
N GLY A 55 -23.59 -18.45 -8.50
CA GLY A 55 -22.63 -19.52 -8.32
C GLY A 55 -21.33 -19.03 -7.66
N ALA A 56 -20.89 -17.84 -8.01
CA ALA A 56 -19.74 -17.19 -7.38
C ALA A 56 -20.06 -16.78 -5.93
N ARG A 57 -21.29 -16.31 -5.67
CA ARG A 57 -21.81 -16.04 -4.31
C ARG A 57 -21.75 -17.30 -3.44
N GLU A 58 -22.25 -18.43 -3.95
CA GLU A 58 -22.19 -19.74 -3.28
C GLU A 58 -20.74 -20.11 -2.91
N VAL A 59 -19.78 -19.90 -3.82
CA VAL A 59 -18.35 -20.15 -3.56
C VAL A 59 -17.82 -19.30 -2.39
N LEU A 60 -18.16 -18.01 -2.35
CA LEU A 60 -17.77 -17.14 -1.22
C LEU A 60 -18.39 -17.62 0.10
N ILE A 61 -19.67 -17.98 0.11
CA ILE A 61 -20.38 -18.49 1.29
C ILE A 61 -19.75 -19.79 1.77
N ASP A 62 -19.52 -20.76 0.88
CA ASP A 62 -19.00 -22.07 1.23
C ASP A 62 -17.57 -22.01 1.78
N GLN A 63 -16.71 -21.18 1.19
CA GLN A 63 -15.30 -21.11 1.59
C GLN A 63 -15.07 -20.21 2.82
N LEU A 64 -15.82 -19.11 2.96
CA LEU A 64 -15.63 -18.15 4.06
C LEU A 64 -16.59 -18.38 5.23
N GLY A 65 -17.75 -19.00 5.02
CA GLY A 65 -18.82 -19.08 6.01
C GLY A 65 -18.47 -19.79 7.31
N ALA A 66 -17.45 -20.66 7.30
CA ALA A 66 -16.96 -21.30 8.52
C ALA A 66 -16.30 -20.31 9.51
N LEU A 67 -15.62 -19.28 9.00
CA LEU A 67 -14.96 -18.24 9.81
C LEU A 67 -15.81 -16.97 9.95
N TRP A 68 -16.66 -16.67 8.96
CA TRP A 68 -17.60 -15.55 8.97
C TRP A 68 -19.05 -16.04 8.90
N PRO A 69 -19.61 -16.59 10.00
CA PRO A 69 -20.91 -17.27 9.96
C PRO A 69 -22.11 -16.32 9.83
N TYR A 70 -21.98 -15.06 10.25
CA TYR A 70 -23.05 -14.07 10.20
C TYR A 70 -23.01 -13.31 8.89
N ARG A 71 -24.16 -13.08 8.26
CA ARG A 71 -24.16 -12.53 6.90
C ARG A 71 -25.47 -11.86 6.50
N ALA A 72 -25.32 -10.82 5.68
CA ALA A 72 -26.32 -10.33 4.75
C ALA A 72 -25.98 -10.95 3.39
N GLU A 73 -26.60 -12.08 3.05
CA GLU A 73 -26.18 -12.88 1.88
C GLU A 73 -26.41 -12.13 0.56
N LYS A 74 -27.54 -11.42 0.47
CA LYS A 74 -28.04 -10.81 -0.76
C LYS A 74 -29.01 -9.70 -0.40
N ILE A 75 -28.83 -8.53 -1.01
CA ILE A 75 -29.78 -7.41 -0.93
C ILE A 75 -30.55 -7.38 -2.26
N ASP A 76 -31.86 -7.63 -2.21
CA ASP A 76 -32.69 -7.86 -3.40
C ASP A 76 -34.07 -7.24 -3.27
N ASP A 77 -34.54 -6.58 -4.33
CA ASP A 77 -35.85 -5.94 -4.35
C ASP A 77 -36.87 -6.88 -5.01
N ALA A 78 -37.56 -7.67 -4.17
CA ALA A 78 -38.57 -8.64 -4.63
C ALA A 78 -39.74 -7.99 -5.41
N ASP A 79 -39.93 -6.67 -5.29
CA ASP A 79 -41.03 -5.94 -5.91
C ASP A 79 -40.66 -5.30 -7.27
N VAL A 80 -39.39 -5.39 -7.70
CA VAL A 80 -38.92 -4.79 -8.95
C VAL A 80 -38.64 -5.87 -10.00
N THR A 81 -39.09 -5.63 -11.24
CA THR A 81 -38.86 -6.52 -12.40
C THR A 81 -37.44 -6.45 -12.96
N THR A 82 -36.47 -5.98 -12.17
CA THR A 82 -35.05 -5.90 -12.55
C THR A 82 -34.51 -7.32 -12.75
N GLN A 83 -33.57 -7.48 -13.67
CA GLN A 83 -33.06 -8.81 -14.02
C GLN A 83 -32.02 -9.31 -13.02
N ASP A 84 -31.33 -8.39 -12.33
CA ASP A 84 -30.24 -8.66 -11.41
C ASP A 84 -30.47 -7.99 -10.04
N ASP A 85 -29.90 -8.58 -8.98
CA ASP A 85 -29.93 -8.03 -7.62
C ASP A 85 -28.96 -6.84 -7.44
N SER A 86 -28.78 -6.35 -6.21
CA SER A 86 -27.89 -5.21 -5.93
C SER A 86 -26.39 -5.48 -6.09
N GLY A 87 -25.97 -6.75 -6.14
CA GLY A 87 -24.58 -7.16 -6.07
C GLY A 87 -23.93 -6.95 -4.70
N LEU A 88 -24.71 -6.67 -3.65
CA LEU A 88 -24.20 -6.43 -2.30
C LEU A 88 -24.27 -7.69 -1.44
N MET A 89 -23.21 -7.91 -0.68
CA MET A 89 -23.10 -8.98 0.31
C MET A 89 -22.25 -8.49 1.49
N LEU A 90 -22.61 -8.87 2.72
CA LEU A 90 -21.78 -8.62 3.90
C LEU A 90 -21.63 -9.91 4.69
N ILE A 91 -20.40 -10.21 5.12
CA ILE A 91 -20.10 -11.32 6.02
C ILE A 91 -19.36 -10.81 7.26
N SER A 92 -19.58 -11.46 8.40
CA SER A 92 -19.04 -11.07 9.68
C SER A 92 -18.68 -12.25 10.58
N GLN A 93 -17.56 -12.11 11.29
CA GLN A 93 -17.21 -12.95 12.44
C GLN A 93 -18.00 -12.54 13.69
N LEU A 94 -18.51 -11.31 13.72
CA LEU A 94 -19.25 -10.72 14.82
C LEU A 94 -20.75 -10.91 14.60
N PRO A 95 -21.53 -11.24 15.65
CA PRO A 95 -22.98 -11.33 15.54
C PRO A 95 -23.59 -10.01 15.05
N LEU A 96 -24.48 -10.10 14.04
CA LEU A 96 -25.29 -8.96 13.62
C LEU A 96 -26.45 -8.77 14.60
N ARG A 97 -26.72 -7.52 15.00
CA ARG A 97 -27.84 -7.17 15.86
C ARG A 97 -29.15 -7.15 15.07
N ASP A 98 -30.23 -7.50 15.76
CA ASP A 98 -31.60 -7.32 15.28
C ASP A 98 -31.97 -5.83 15.21
N LEU A 99 -32.40 -5.39 14.03
CA LEU A 99 -32.76 -4.02 13.70
C LEU A 99 -34.26 -3.78 13.65
N SER A 100 -35.10 -4.80 13.42
CA SER A 100 -36.55 -4.64 13.27
C SER A 100 -37.31 -4.83 14.58
N GLY A 101 -36.76 -5.61 15.51
CA GLY A 101 -37.41 -5.90 16.80
C GLY A 101 -38.67 -6.76 16.65
N PRO A 102 -39.09 -7.48 17.70
CA PRO A 102 -40.11 -8.52 17.58
C PRO A 102 -41.45 -8.00 17.02
N PRO A 103 -42.14 -8.76 16.14
CA PRO A 103 -41.93 -10.18 15.81
C PRO A 103 -41.01 -10.45 14.61
N GLU A 104 -40.58 -9.41 13.92
CA GLU A 104 -39.65 -9.51 12.79
C GLU A 104 -38.23 -9.47 13.36
N HIS A 105 -37.38 -10.40 12.95
CA HIS A 105 -35.98 -10.44 13.37
C HIS A 105 -35.15 -10.27 12.11
N ASP A 106 -34.85 -9.02 11.79
CA ASP A 106 -34.06 -8.66 10.62
C ASP A 106 -32.75 -8.03 11.08
N THR A 107 -31.65 -8.62 10.65
CA THR A 107 -30.31 -8.17 11.01
C THR A 107 -29.75 -7.16 10.03
N VAL A 108 -30.48 -6.85 8.95
CA VAL A 108 -30.06 -5.96 7.87
C VAL A 108 -31.19 -5.01 7.53
N LEU A 109 -30.90 -3.72 7.40
CA LEU A 109 -31.84 -2.75 6.87
C LEU A 109 -31.54 -2.51 5.39
N GLU A 110 -32.38 -3.05 4.52
CA GLU A 110 -32.22 -2.96 3.07
C GLU A 110 -32.98 -1.76 2.50
N ARG A 111 -32.34 -0.98 1.62
CA ARG A 111 -32.97 0.14 0.91
C ARG A 111 -32.43 0.23 -0.51
N PHE A 112 -33.32 0.56 -1.44
CA PHE A 112 -33.00 0.66 -2.87
C PHE A 112 -33.06 2.12 -3.34
N PHE A 113 -32.27 2.45 -4.36
CA PHE A 113 -32.26 3.80 -4.94
C PHE A 113 -33.47 4.10 -5.83
N GLY A 114 -34.34 3.11 -6.07
CA GLY A 114 -35.60 3.28 -6.80
C GLY A 114 -35.34 3.69 -8.25
N THR A 115 -35.74 4.90 -8.64
CA THR A 115 -35.54 5.44 -10.01
C THR A 115 -34.30 6.34 -10.13
N VAL A 116 -33.45 6.40 -9.10
CA VAL A 116 -32.25 7.25 -9.06
C VAL A 116 -31.06 6.48 -9.62
N TRP A 117 -31.05 6.29 -10.93
CA TRP A 117 -30.02 5.58 -11.70
C TRP A 117 -30.02 6.02 -13.17
N LYS A 118 -28.96 5.68 -13.91
CA LYS A 118 -28.83 5.87 -15.36
C LYS A 118 -28.20 4.64 -16.03
N ASN A 119 -28.51 4.43 -17.30
CA ASN A 119 -27.99 3.32 -18.14
C ASN A 119 -28.19 1.92 -17.53
N VAL A 120 -27.20 1.03 -17.71
CA VAL A 120 -27.26 -0.38 -17.32
C VAL A 120 -27.39 -0.57 -15.80
N ASP A 121 -26.98 0.41 -14.99
CA ASP A 121 -27.21 0.42 -13.54
C ASP A 121 -28.72 0.36 -13.19
N GLY A 122 -29.59 0.77 -14.10
CA GLY A 122 -31.04 0.64 -13.96
C GLY A 122 -31.62 -0.75 -14.18
N LEU A 123 -30.80 -1.70 -14.60
CA LEU A 123 -31.18 -3.09 -14.80
C LEU A 123 -30.96 -3.94 -13.54
N ALA A 124 -30.25 -3.40 -12.55
CA ALA A 124 -29.94 -4.01 -11.26
C ALA A 124 -30.65 -3.28 -10.11
N ALA A 125 -30.99 -4.01 -9.04
CA ALA A 125 -31.59 -3.44 -7.83
C ALA A 125 -30.55 -2.71 -6.96
N LYS A 126 -29.83 -1.70 -7.49
CA LYS A 126 -28.81 -0.96 -6.72
C LYS A 126 -29.42 -0.28 -5.49
N GLY A 127 -28.67 -0.33 -4.39
CA GLY A 127 -29.12 0.14 -3.09
C GLY A 127 -28.01 0.12 -2.05
N PHE A 128 -28.41 0.04 -0.78
CA PHE A 128 -27.51 -0.08 0.35
C PHE A 128 -28.12 -0.97 1.45
N GLY A 129 -27.25 -1.65 2.19
CA GLY A 129 -27.61 -2.33 3.43
C GLY A 129 -27.05 -1.59 4.64
N ILE A 130 -27.74 -1.67 5.78
CA ILE A 130 -27.21 -1.21 7.08
C ILE A 130 -27.24 -2.36 8.08
N VAL A 131 -26.12 -2.61 8.76
CA VAL A 131 -26.01 -3.58 9.85
C VAL A 131 -25.46 -2.93 11.12
N GLN A 132 -25.70 -3.58 12.26
CA GLN A 132 -25.08 -3.22 13.54
C GLN A 132 -24.33 -4.41 14.11
N VAL A 133 -23.09 -4.19 14.55
CA VAL A 133 -22.24 -5.21 15.18
C VAL A 133 -21.78 -4.76 16.55
N ASP A 134 -21.61 -5.71 17.47
CA ASP A 134 -21.04 -5.45 18.78
C ASP A 134 -19.52 -5.33 18.71
N SER A 135 -18.98 -4.29 19.36
CA SER A 135 -17.53 -4.21 19.55
C SER A 135 -17.10 -5.29 20.58
N PRO A 136 -16.10 -6.13 20.25
CA PRO A 136 -15.62 -7.18 21.16
C PRO A 136 -15.16 -6.66 22.53
N ASP A 137 -14.69 -5.41 22.59
CA ASP A 137 -13.97 -4.85 23.74
C ASP A 137 -14.86 -4.05 24.72
N GLU A 138 -16.12 -3.79 24.39
CA GLU A 138 -16.95 -2.81 25.12
C GLU A 138 -18.22 -3.36 25.77
N GLY A 139 -18.53 -4.64 25.55
CA GLY A 139 -19.85 -5.16 25.90
C GLY A 139 -20.94 -4.54 25.02
N ALA A 140 -22.11 -5.19 24.98
CA ALA A 140 -23.16 -4.94 24.00
C ALA A 140 -23.98 -3.64 24.21
N GLU A 141 -23.41 -2.55 24.74
CA GLU A 141 -24.20 -1.33 25.02
C GLU A 141 -24.37 -0.40 23.79
N VAL A 142 -23.33 -0.19 22.99
CA VAL A 142 -23.41 0.67 21.77
C VAL A 142 -22.76 -0.03 20.58
N PRO A 143 -23.54 -0.34 19.52
CA PRO A 143 -23.00 -1.03 18.36
C PRO A 143 -22.14 -0.11 17.50
N VAL A 144 -21.34 -0.74 16.64
CA VAL A 144 -20.80 -0.09 15.44
C VAL A 144 -21.83 -0.27 14.33
N THR A 145 -22.25 0.83 13.70
CA THR A 145 -23.22 0.80 12.58
C THR A 145 -22.45 0.88 11.26
N ILE A 146 -22.73 -0.03 10.34
CA ILE A 146 -22.07 -0.10 9.04
C ILE A 146 -23.14 -0.04 7.95
N ALA A 147 -23.13 1.02 7.17
CA ALA A 147 -23.82 1.09 5.89
C ALA A 147 -22.85 0.62 4.80
N PHE A 148 -23.30 -0.24 3.89
CA PHE A 148 -22.51 -0.71 2.75
C PHE A 148 -23.30 -0.57 1.46
N THR A 149 -22.62 -0.11 0.40
CA THR A 149 -23.27 0.31 -0.85
C THR A 149 -22.37 0.09 -2.06
N HIS A 150 -22.98 0.08 -3.25
CA HIS A 150 -22.32 0.26 -4.54
C HIS A 150 -23.14 1.28 -5.35
N MET A 151 -22.56 2.45 -5.61
CA MET A 151 -23.28 3.59 -6.20
C MET A 151 -23.20 3.60 -7.74
N GLN A 152 -23.87 4.59 -8.37
CA GLN A 152 -23.89 4.79 -9.82
C GLN A 152 -22.47 4.90 -10.41
N ALA A 153 -22.15 4.02 -11.36
CA ALA A 153 -20.87 4.02 -12.05
C ALA A 153 -20.77 5.13 -13.10
N SER A 154 -19.54 5.49 -13.43
CA SER A 154 -19.16 6.36 -14.55
C SER A 154 -18.50 5.50 -15.65
N TYR A 155 -18.91 5.68 -16.90
CA TYR A 155 -18.46 4.88 -18.05
C TYR A 155 -17.61 5.69 -19.02
N ASP A 156 -18.06 6.91 -19.35
CA ASP A 156 -17.41 7.75 -20.37
C ASP A 156 -16.45 8.79 -19.77
N SER A 157 -16.74 9.28 -18.57
CA SER A 157 -15.93 10.31 -17.89
C SER A 157 -16.09 10.27 -16.38
N PRO A 158 -15.10 10.70 -15.57
CA PRO A 158 -15.20 10.67 -14.11
C PRO A 158 -16.42 11.41 -13.53
N VAL A 159 -16.87 12.49 -14.18
CA VAL A 159 -17.99 13.34 -13.75
C VAL A 159 -19.36 12.81 -14.14
N GLU A 160 -19.41 11.74 -14.95
CA GLU A 160 -20.67 11.20 -15.45
C GLU A 160 -21.58 10.82 -14.28
N TYR A 161 -22.82 11.33 -14.27
CA TYR A 161 -23.83 11.06 -13.25
C TYR A 161 -23.50 11.51 -11.81
N ALA A 162 -22.63 12.50 -11.65
CA ALA A 162 -22.34 13.09 -10.33
C ALA A 162 -23.61 13.51 -9.57
N GLU A 163 -24.61 14.05 -10.26
CA GLU A 163 -25.90 14.43 -9.67
C GLU A 163 -26.73 13.25 -9.17
N VAL A 164 -26.56 12.06 -9.77
CA VAL A 164 -27.22 10.81 -9.35
C VAL A 164 -26.54 10.30 -8.09
N ARG A 165 -25.21 10.25 -8.05
CA ARG A 165 -24.45 9.87 -6.86
C ARG A 165 -24.75 10.78 -5.67
N ALA A 166 -24.85 12.08 -5.88
CA ALA A 166 -25.27 13.01 -4.82
C ALA A 166 -26.65 12.68 -4.23
N GLN A 167 -27.63 12.33 -5.07
CA GLN A 167 -28.96 11.91 -4.61
C GLN A 167 -28.94 10.56 -3.88
N GLN A 168 -28.12 9.61 -4.35
CA GLN A 168 -27.92 8.31 -3.70
C GLN A 168 -27.32 8.48 -2.29
N LEU A 169 -26.34 9.37 -2.11
CA LEU A 169 -25.80 9.71 -0.78
C LEU A 169 -26.87 10.29 0.16
N ASP A 170 -27.78 11.14 -0.33
CA ASP A 170 -28.87 11.66 0.47
C ASP A 170 -29.87 10.57 0.91
N LEU A 171 -30.12 9.57 0.05
CA LEU A 171 -30.95 8.40 0.40
C LEU A 171 -30.27 7.52 1.46
N ILE A 172 -28.96 7.27 1.32
CA ILE A 172 -28.15 6.55 2.33
C ILE A 172 -28.24 7.29 3.66
N TRP A 173 -28.07 8.61 3.66
CA TRP A 173 -28.15 9.41 4.87
C TRP A 173 -29.52 9.35 5.53
N ALA A 174 -30.60 9.42 4.76
CA ALA A 174 -31.95 9.31 5.30
C ALA A 174 -32.18 7.95 6.00
N GLY A 175 -31.73 6.86 5.38
CA GLY A 175 -31.80 5.52 5.97
C GLY A 175 -30.95 5.39 7.24
N LEU A 176 -29.70 5.83 7.18
CA LEU A 176 -28.77 5.79 8.31
C LEU A 176 -29.29 6.64 9.47
N LYS A 177 -29.67 7.90 9.22
CA LYS A 177 -30.21 8.80 10.24
C LYS A 177 -31.42 8.19 10.94
N ALA A 178 -32.35 7.59 10.20
CA ALA A 178 -33.55 6.98 10.77
C ALA A 178 -33.20 5.86 11.78
N LEU A 179 -32.16 5.08 11.49
CA LEU A 179 -31.68 4.03 12.40
C LEU A 179 -30.96 4.62 13.62
N LEU A 180 -30.02 5.54 13.40
CA LEU A 180 -29.19 6.13 14.47
C LEU A 180 -30.02 6.94 15.49
N ASP A 181 -31.18 7.48 15.08
CA ASP A 181 -32.05 8.32 15.94
C ASP A 181 -33.11 7.50 16.71
N ARG A 182 -33.16 6.17 16.55
CA ARG A 182 -34.26 5.32 17.05
C ARG A 182 -34.46 5.38 18.57
N ASP A 183 -33.37 5.52 19.33
CA ASP A 183 -33.38 5.59 20.79
C ASP A 183 -33.06 7.00 21.34
N GLY A 184 -33.04 8.02 20.46
CA GLY A 184 -32.74 9.40 20.81
C GLY A 184 -31.26 9.68 21.12
N ARG A 185 -30.35 8.73 20.85
CA ARG A 185 -28.89 8.88 21.06
C ARG A 185 -28.11 9.08 19.76
N PHE A 186 -28.72 9.80 18.81
CA PHE A 186 -28.20 10.01 17.46
C PHE A 186 -26.70 10.36 17.40
N GLU A 187 -26.23 11.32 18.19
CA GLU A 187 -24.82 11.75 18.17
C GLU A 187 -23.85 10.64 18.64
N GLU A 188 -24.23 9.85 19.66
CA GLU A 188 -23.42 8.72 20.15
C GLU A 188 -23.31 7.61 19.10
N HIS A 189 -24.41 7.33 18.39
CA HIS A 189 -24.42 6.34 17.31
C HIS A 189 -23.71 6.85 16.05
N LEU A 190 -23.81 8.15 15.73
CA LEU A 190 -23.13 8.76 14.57
C LEU A 190 -21.61 8.66 14.68
N GLU A 191 -21.04 8.91 15.86
CA GLU A 191 -19.60 8.76 16.14
C GLU A 191 -19.08 7.30 16.08
N ARG A 192 -19.98 6.36 15.77
CA ARG A 192 -19.71 4.92 15.59
C ARG A 192 -20.34 4.37 14.31
N ALA A 193 -20.71 5.28 13.39
CA ALA A 193 -21.31 4.95 12.11
C ALA A 193 -20.30 5.10 10.98
N PHE A 194 -20.29 4.10 10.09
CA PHE A 194 -19.43 4.04 8.93
C PHE A 194 -20.25 3.77 7.67
N LEU A 195 -19.89 4.42 6.57
CA LEU A 195 -20.29 4.04 5.22
C LEU A 195 -19.07 3.44 4.51
N ILE A 196 -19.23 2.24 3.95
CA ILE A 196 -18.15 1.52 3.27
C ILE A 196 -18.59 1.00 1.89
N GLY A 197 -17.66 0.90 0.95
CA GLY A 197 -17.92 0.33 -0.38
C GLY A 197 -17.47 1.23 -1.51
N ASP A 198 -17.76 0.77 -2.73
CA ASP A 198 -17.56 1.51 -3.96
C ASP A 198 -18.62 2.62 -4.11
N ILE A 199 -18.21 3.87 -3.91
CA ILE A 199 -19.11 5.03 -4.05
C ILE A 199 -19.02 5.66 -5.45
N ASN A 200 -18.12 5.16 -6.31
CA ASN A 200 -17.91 5.65 -7.68
C ASN A 200 -17.62 7.17 -7.81
N ILE A 201 -17.08 7.79 -6.77
CA ILE A 201 -16.59 9.18 -6.79
C ILE A 201 -15.07 9.11 -6.80
N SER A 202 -14.42 9.70 -7.80
CA SER A 202 -12.95 9.71 -7.85
C SER A 202 -12.37 10.57 -6.73
N GLY A 203 -11.57 9.95 -5.87
CA GLY A 203 -10.90 10.60 -4.75
C GLY A 203 -9.60 11.28 -5.13
N ASP A 204 -9.30 11.41 -6.42
CA ASP A 204 -8.05 11.94 -6.94
C ASP A 204 -8.13 13.46 -7.07
N SER A 205 -7.18 14.19 -6.48
CA SER A 205 -7.14 15.66 -6.46
C SER A 205 -6.95 16.36 -7.83
N GLN A 206 -6.99 15.60 -8.93
CA GLN A 206 -6.87 16.07 -10.32
C GLN A 206 -7.85 15.37 -11.26
N ALA A 207 -8.84 14.64 -10.71
CA ALA A 207 -9.90 14.08 -11.52
C ALA A 207 -10.65 15.21 -12.24
N GLU A 208 -11.11 14.94 -13.46
CA GLU A 208 -11.96 15.86 -14.18
C GLU A 208 -13.18 16.25 -13.33
N GLY A 209 -13.50 17.53 -13.28
CA GLY A 209 -14.63 18.10 -12.51
C GLY A 209 -14.51 18.07 -10.98
N ASP A 210 -13.58 17.32 -10.40
CA ASP A 210 -13.29 17.26 -8.96
C ASP A 210 -14.53 17.05 -8.07
N GLU A 211 -15.40 16.11 -8.46
CA GLU A 211 -16.66 15.80 -7.75
C GLU A 211 -16.44 15.53 -6.26
N TRP A 212 -15.28 14.97 -5.87
CA TRP A 212 -14.94 14.76 -4.47
C TRP A 212 -14.93 16.08 -3.69
N GLU A 213 -14.33 17.16 -4.21
CA GLU A 213 -14.27 18.44 -3.50
C GLU A 213 -15.68 19.03 -3.34
N ASP A 214 -16.53 18.92 -4.36
CA ASP A 214 -17.93 19.36 -4.31
C ASP A 214 -18.71 18.60 -3.22
N ILE A 215 -18.54 17.28 -3.17
CA ILE A 215 -19.27 16.39 -2.26
C ILE A 215 -18.71 16.42 -0.84
N PHE A 216 -17.41 16.47 -0.62
CA PHE A 216 -16.82 16.36 0.72
C PHE A 216 -16.36 17.69 1.32
N ARG A 217 -16.15 18.76 0.54
CA ARG A 217 -15.60 20.03 1.03
C ARG A 217 -16.51 21.25 0.85
N ASP A 218 -16.96 21.53 -0.37
CA ASP A 218 -17.52 22.85 -0.72
C ASP A 218 -19.04 22.98 -0.55
N GLN A 219 -19.81 21.96 -0.95
CA GLN A 219 -21.29 22.01 -0.88
C GLN A 219 -21.89 20.94 0.03
N GLY A 220 -21.34 19.72 0.00
CA GLY A 220 -21.74 18.66 0.93
C GLY A 220 -23.16 18.12 0.70
N THR A 221 -23.30 16.80 0.59
CA THR A 221 -24.61 16.17 0.80
C THR A 221 -25.01 16.26 2.28
N ALA A 222 -26.24 15.90 2.64
CA ALA A 222 -26.58 15.81 4.07
C ALA A 222 -25.68 14.80 4.81
N LEU A 223 -25.25 13.75 4.11
CA LEU A 223 -24.30 12.75 4.59
C LEU A 223 -22.93 13.36 4.89
N THR A 224 -22.29 13.99 3.91
CA THR A 224 -20.88 14.43 3.99
C THR A 224 -20.68 15.71 4.80
N ARG A 225 -21.78 16.38 5.20
CA ARG A 225 -21.76 17.37 6.28
C ARG A 225 -21.73 16.75 7.68
N SER A 226 -22.03 15.47 7.80
CA SER A 226 -22.09 14.74 9.07
C SER A 226 -21.08 13.59 9.15
N MET A 227 -20.50 13.20 8.01
CA MET A 227 -19.50 12.15 7.88
C MET A 227 -18.36 12.64 7.00
N HIS A 228 -17.17 12.05 7.09
CA HIS A 228 -15.98 12.49 6.36
C HIS A 228 -15.23 11.31 5.73
N ASP A 229 -14.59 11.58 4.59
CA ASP A 229 -13.63 10.67 3.98
C ASP A 229 -12.44 10.47 4.93
N VAL A 230 -12.32 9.26 5.43
CA VAL A 230 -11.33 8.96 6.46
C VAL A 230 -9.92 8.88 5.89
N TRP A 231 -9.76 8.45 4.63
CA TRP A 231 -8.42 8.37 4.05
C TRP A 231 -7.73 9.73 4.07
N ARG A 232 -8.39 10.75 3.48
CA ARG A 232 -7.90 12.13 3.51
C ARG A 232 -7.98 12.77 4.90
N GLY A 233 -8.90 12.35 5.77
CA GLY A 233 -9.05 12.90 7.12
C GLY A 233 -8.09 12.34 8.18
N ALA A 234 -7.48 11.18 7.94
CA ALA A 234 -6.67 10.47 8.95
C ALA A 234 -5.30 9.99 8.45
N MET A 235 -5.13 9.71 7.16
CA MET A 235 -3.91 9.10 6.60
C MET A 235 -2.94 10.18 6.04
N HIS A 236 -2.65 11.21 6.84
CA HIS A 236 -1.78 12.32 6.44
C HIS A 236 -0.91 12.79 7.62
N PRO A 237 0.16 13.59 7.39
CA PRO A 237 0.98 14.09 8.49
C PRO A 237 0.23 15.07 9.41
N PRO A 238 0.62 15.16 10.70
CA PRO A 238 0.04 16.12 11.62
C PRO A 238 0.19 17.57 11.17
N GLY A 239 -0.94 18.23 10.96
CA GLY A 239 -1.02 19.63 10.53
C GLY A 239 -0.82 19.86 9.02
N ASP A 240 -0.78 18.80 8.21
CA ASP A 240 -0.66 18.88 6.75
C ASP A 240 -1.69 17.98 6.08
N THR A 241 -2.68 18.59 5.41
CA THR A 241 -3.77 17.88 4.73
C THR A 241 -3.47 17.61 3.25
N THR A 242 -2.21 17.71 2.84
CA THR A 242 -1.81 17.33 1.48
C THR A 242 -2.00 15.83 1.29
N ASP A 243 -2.61 15.47 0.16
CA ASP A 243 -2.91 14.09 -0.22
C ASP A 243 -1.65 13.40 -0.80
N TYR A 244 -0.75 12.98 0.08
CA TYR A 244 0.51 12.31 -0.25
C TYR A 244 0.33 10.84 -0.60
N ASP A 245 -0.45 10.11 0.19
CA ASP A 245 -0.85 8.75 -0.12
C ASP A 245 -2.25 8.80 -0.74
N LYS A 246 -2.32 8.51 -2.05
CA LYS A 246 -3.56 8.63 -2.83
C LYS A 246 -4.60 7.57 -2.50
N GLY A 247 -4.20 6.46 -1.85
CA GLY A 247 -5.12 5.40 -1.49
C GLY A 247 -5.86 4.77 -2.68
N TYR A 248 -5.18 4.61 -3.83
CA TYR A 248 -5.79 4.02 -5.01
C TYR A 248 -6.40 2.65 -4.71
N THR A 249 -7.66 2.48 -5.09
CA THR A 249 -8.47 1.27 -4.86
C THR A 249 -8.99 0.66 -6.15
N ASN A 250 -8.77 1.27 -7.29
CA ASN A 250 -9.18 0.75 -8.60
C ASN A 250 -8.04 0.91 -9.60
N VAL A 251 -8.00 0.01 -10.58
CA VAL A 251 -7.20 0.17 -11.80
C VAL A 251 -8.07 -0.04 -13.02
N ASP A 252 -8.11 0.97 -13.88
CA ASP A 252 -8.74 0.87 -15.19
C ASP A 252 -8.06 -0.25 -16.00
N LEU A 253 -8.89 -1.16 -16.51
CA LEU A 253 -8.40 -2.42 -17.05
C LEU A 253 -7.60 -2.25 -18.35
N GLU A 254 -8.01 -1.30 -19.19
CA GLU A 254 -7.46 -1.02 -20.52
C GLU A 254 -6.22 -0.11 -20.44
N THR A 255 -6.32 0.97 -19.66
CA THR A 255 -5.33 2.04 -19.61
C THR A 255 -4.29 1.86 -18.51
N GLY A 256 -4.62 1.09 -17.46
CA GLY A 256 -3.79 0.94 -16.26
C GLY A 256 -3.73 2.19 -15.39
N VAL A 257 -4.61 3.17 -15.63
CA VAL A 257 -4.80 4.34 -14.76
C VAL A 257 -5.38 3.86 -13.44
N GLN A 258 -4.87 4.39 -12.34
CA GLN A 258 -5.37 4.05 -11.01
C GLN A 258 -6.26 5.18 -10.50
N GLN A 259 -7.31 4.80 -9.76
CA GLN A 259 -8.28 5.71 -9.17
C GLN A 259 -8.61 5.27 -7.74
N ARG A 260 -9.10 6.20 -6.92
CA ARG A 260 -9.68 5.88 -5.62
C ARG A 260 -11.21 5.99 -5.70
N LEU A 261 -11.89 4.85 -5.71
CA LEU A 261 -13.34 4.73 -5.86
C LEU A 261 -14.02 4.06 -4.65
N ASP A 262 -13.24 3.33 -3.85
CA ASP A 262 -13.70 2.59 -2.68
C ASP A 262 -13.32 3.34 -1.40
N TYR A 263 -14.30 3.48 -0.50
CA TYR A 263 -14.15 4.35 0.65
C TYR A 263 -14.50 3.67 1.95
N ILE A 264 -13.90 4.22 3.00
CA ILE A 264 -14.41 4.13 4.37
C ILE A 264 -14.67 5.57 4.79
N VAL A 265 -15.94 5.88 5.06
CA VAL A 265 -16.42 7.20 5.47
C VAL A 265 -16.94 7.08 6.90
N ALA A 266 -16.52 7.95 7.81
CA ALA A 266 -16.87 7.87 9.23
C ALA A 266 -17.66 9.09 9.70
N GLY A 267 -18.52 8.92 10.70
CA GLY A 267 -19.18 10.04 11.38
C GLY A 267 -18.19 11.10 11.86
N GLN A 268 -18.51 12.38 11.62
CA GLN A 268 -17.72 13.50 12.13
C GLN A 268 -17.98 13.68 13.62
N GLU A 269 -16.91 13.91 14.37
CA GLU A 269 -17.02 14.24 15.79
C GLU A 269 -17.56 15.65 15.97
N ARG A 270 -18.68 15.78 16.69
CA ARG A 270 -19.33 17.08 16.93
C ARG A 270 -18.97 17.69 18.28
N ARG A 271 -18.31 16.92 19.15
CA ARG A 271 -17.85 17.36 20.48
C ARG A 271 -16.33 17.20 20.57
N GLN A 272 -15.66 18.12 21.28
CA GLN A 272 -14.24 17.98 21.59
C GLN A 272 -14.02 16.68 22.38
N PHE A 273 -13.31 15.73 21.78
CA PHE A 273 -12.89 14.42 22.31
C PHE A 273 -13.98 13.67 23.11
N VAL A 274 -14.68 12.75 22.45
CA VAL A 274 -15.60 11.82 23.12
C VAL A 274 -14.90 10.47 23.27
N PRO A 275 -14.59 9.99 24.51
CA PRO A 275 -13.88 8.72 24.72
C PRO A 275 -14.58 7.46 24.17
N THR A 276 -15.84 7.58 23.75
CA THR A 276 -16.65 6.49 23.16
C THR A 276 -16.67 6.50 21.64
N SER A 277 -16.07 7.50 20.98
CA SER A 277 -16.00 7.55 19.51
C SER A 277 -15.11 6.43 18.99
N VAL A 278 -15.52 5.80 17.90
CA VAL A 278 -14.73 4.77 17.22
C VAL A 278 -14.12 5.40 15.98
N VAL A 279 -12.80 5.29 15.87
CA VAL A 279 -12.05 5.87 14.77
C VAL A 279 -11.13 4.81 14.16
N PRO A 280 -10.82 4.94 12.86
CA PRO A 280 -9.84 4.09 12.23
C PRO A 280 -8.45 4.50 12.67
N HIS A 281 -7.82 3.62 13.43
CA HIS A 281 -6.43 3.75 13.85
C HIS A 281 -5.47 3.57 12.68
N HIS A 282 -5.85 2.77 11.68
CA HIS A 282 -5.08 2.55 10.46
C HIS A 282 -6.04 2.21 9.32
N ILE A 283 -5.79 2.74 8.13
CA ILE A 283 -6.41 2.31 6.89
C ILE A 283 -5.33 1.82 5.95
N ARG A 284 -5.60 0.75 5.21
CA ARG A 284 -4.67 0.18 4.24
C ARG A 284 -5.41 -0.39 3.04
N ILE A 285 -4.72 -0.42 1.91
CA ILE A 285 -5.15 -1.16 0.73
C ILE A 285 -4.47 -2.52 0.72
N SER A 286 -5.28 -3.55 0.56
CA SER A 286 -4.90 -4.95 0.53
C SER A 286 -5.48 -5.63 -0.73
N GLN A 287 -5.14 -6.89 -0.97
CA GLN A 287 -5.76 -7.71 -2.02
C GLN A 287 -5.83 -7.02 -3.40
N ARG A 288 -4.68 -6.63 -3.96
CA ARG A 288 -4.60 -5.81 -5.18
C ARG A 288 -4.79 -6.56 -6.50
N ASN A 289 -4.98 -7.89 -6.46
CA ASN A 289 -4.86 -8.73 -7.66
C ASN A 289 -6.07 -9.64 -7.92
N ALA A 290 -7.06 -9.65 -7.03
CA ALA A 290 -8.20 -10.56 -7.17
C ALA A 290 -9.38 -9.95 -7.96
N SER A 291 -9.37 -8.64 -8.17
CA SER A 291 -10.34 -7.86 -8.94
C SER A 291 -9.62 -6.65 -9.57
N ASP A 292 -10.31 -5.92 -10.46
CA ASP A 292 -9.93 -4.59 -10.93
C ASP A 292 -10.01 -3.51 -9.84
N HIS A 293 -10.71 -3.80 -8.75
CA HIS A 293 -10.62 -3.08 -7.49
C HIS A 293 -9.68 -3.77 -6.49
N PHE A 294 -9.21 -3.00 -5.53
CA PHE A 294 -8.36 -3.41 -4.42
C PHE A 294 -9.14 -3.26 -3.12
N ALA A 295 -9.00 -4.21 -2.20
CA ALA A 295 -9.74 -4.17 -0.96
C ALA A 295 -9.23 -3.06 -0.02
N VAL A 296 -10.13 -2.16 0.40
CA VAL A 296 -9.85 -1.16 1.42
C VAL A 296 -10.20 -1.70 2.81
N GLU A 297 -9.24 -1.60 3.73
CA GLU A 297 -9.36 -2.12 5.10
C GLU A 297 -9.14 -1.00 6.12
N ALA A 298 -9.95 -0.97 7.17
CA ALA A 298 -9.69 -0.14 8.35
C ALA A 298 -9.60 -1.01 9.62
N VAL A 299 -8.64 -0.66 10.46
CA VAL A 299 -8.55 -1.12 11.86
C VAL A 299 -9.28 -0.09 12.71
N LEU A 300 -10.49 -0.44 13.16
CA LEU A 300 -11.34 0.42 13.98
C LEU A 300 -11.09 0.14 15.47
N GLN A 301 -10.95 1.19 16.26
CA GLN A 301 -10.86 1.12 17.73
C GLN A 301 -11.34 2.46 18.32
N ARG A 302 -11.62 2.52 19.63
CA ARG A 302 -11.95 3.79 20.27
C ARG A 302 -10.79 4.78 20.12
N ARG A 303 -11.15 6.05 19.92
CA ARG A 303 -10.16 7.12 19.86
C ARG A 303 -9.32 7.17 21.14
N SER A 304 -8.00 7.22 20.94
CA SER A 304 -7.01 7.64 21.93
C SER A 304 -6.11 8.72 21.33
N HIS A 305 -5.28 9.36 22.14
CA HIS A 305 -4.30 10.32 21.60
C HIS A 305 -3.30 9.61 20.68
N HIS A 306 -2.94 10.24 19.57
CA HIS A 306 -1.90 9.75 18.64
C HIS A 306 -2.24 8.39 18.01
N CYS A 307 -3.53 8.07 17.90
CA CYS A 307 -3.99 6.78 17.39
C CYS A 307 -4.11 6.72 15.87
N GLN A 308 -3.97 7.86 15.18
CA GLN A 308 -4.04 7.99 13.72
C GLN A 308 -2.77 8.68 13.19
N PRO A 309 -2.41 8.50 11.91
CA PRO A 309 -1.32 9.25 11.29
C PRO A 309 -1.49 10.79 11.39
N SER A 310 -2.72 11.29 11.22
CA SER A 310 -3.05 12.73 11.28
C SER A 310 -2.87 13.38 12.65
N ASP A 311 -2.85 12.59 13.73
CA ASP A 311 -2.61 13.06 15.08
C ASP A 311 -1.31 12.50 15.69
N ALA A 312 -0.44 11.90 14.88
CA ALA A 312 0.81 11.28 15.30
C ALA A 312 1.73 12.19 16.14
N ILE A 313 2.51 11.59 17.04
CA ILE A 313 3.57 12.26 17.78
C ILE A 313 4.61 12.78 16.80
N ARG A 314 4.89 14.08 16.82
CA ARG A 314 5.92 14.69 15.97
C ARG A 314 7.32 14.49 16.53
N TYR A 315 8.15 13.72 15.82
CA TYR A 315 9.53 13.43 16.22
C TYR A 315 10.37 14.69 16.44
N ASP A 316 10.28 15.67 15.54
CA ASP A 316 11.00 16.95 15.64
C ASP A 316 10.63 17.78 16.87
N LYS A 317 9.48 17.50 17.51
CA LYS A 317 9.02 18.17 18.73
C LYS A 317 9.46 17.46 20.01
N VAL A 318 9.90 16.21 19.91
CA VAL A 318 10.36 15.41 21.06
C VAL A 318 11.87 15.23 21.09
N ARG A 319 12.57 15.36 19.95
CA ARG A 319 14.03 15.22 19.83
C ARG A 319 14.86 16.21 20.67
N ASP A 320 14.32 17.40 20.98
CA ASP A 320 15.10 18.53 21.52
C ASP A 320 14.75 18.98 22.96
N ASN A 321 13.89 18.28 23.72
CA ASN A 321 13.26 18.88 24.92
C ASN A 321 13.80 18.49 26.30
N ASP A 322 14.73 17.55 26.45
CA ASP A 322 15.30 17.24 27.78
C ASP A 322 16.63 17.99 27.97
N GLY A 323 16.53 19.27 28.32
CA GLY A 323 17.63 20.22 28.48
C GLY A 323 18.70 19.92 29.55
N GLN A 324 19.20 18.69 29.67
CA GLN A 324 20.24 18.29 30.63
C GLN A 324 21.33 17.33 30.10
N GLY A 325 21.41 17.01 28.82
CA GLY A 325 22.48 16.15 28.30
C GLY A 325 22.87 16.52 26.88
N LEU A 326 24.12 16.26 26.50
CA LEU A 326 24.61 16.40 25.13
C LEU A 326 23.58 15.82 24.15
N PRO A 327 23.24 16.49 23.03
CA PRO A 327 22.30 15.93 22.07
C PRO A 327 22.82 14.58 21.58
N THR A 328 22.24 13.49 22.09
CA THR A 328 22.47 12.15 21.59
C THR A 328 21.64 11.97 20.34
N SER A 329 22.19 11.25 19.37
CA SER A 329 21.44 10.91 18.16
C SER A 329 20.28 9.94 18.41
N LEU A 330 20.22 9.35 19.61
CA LEU A 330 19.16 8.47 20.09
C LEU A 330 18.11 9.26 20.89
N THR A 331 16.84 9.12 20.51
CA THR A 331 15.68 9.74 21.16
C THR A 331 14.68 8.69 21.63
N PRO A 332 14.43 8.55 22.94
CA PRO A 332 13.32 7.78 23.47
C PRO A 332 11.98 8.52 23.29
N ILE A 333 10.96 7.81 22.79
CA ILE A 333 9.62 8.34 22.57
C ILE A 333 8.63 7.51 23.38
N ARG A 334 7.96 8.15 24.34
CA ARG A 334 6.89 7.51 25.13
C ARG A 334 5.63 7.36 24.26
N VAL A 335 5.12 6.14 24.16
CA VAL A 335 3.84 5.81 23.53
C VAL A 335 2.92 5.19 24.59
N THR A 336 1.62 5.50 24.58
CA THR A 336 0.69 5.02 25.60
C THR A 336 -0.50 4.33 24.97
N PHE A 337 -0.69 3.05 25.31
CA PHE A 337 -1.78 2.24 24.78
C PHE A 337 -2.91 2.20 25.79
N ASP A 338 -3.93 3.03 25.60
CA ASP A 338 -5.10 3.06 26.48
C ASP A 338 -5.92 1.77 26.37
N LEU A 339 -5.86 1.12 25.20
CA LEU A 339 -6.66 -0.04 24.84
C LEU A 339 -5.83 -1.16 24.21
N PRO A 340 -6.22 -2.43 24.42
CA PRO A 340 -5.58 -3.54 23.74
C PRO A 340 -5.73 -3.41 22.22
N GLY A 341 -4.66 -3.68 21.47
CA GLY A 341 -4.65 -3.55 20.00
C GLY A 341 -4.69 -2.11 19.47
N ALA A 342 -4.64 -1.09 20.34
CA ALA A 342 -4.53 0.29 19.89
C ALA A 342 -3.19 0.57 19.18
N TYR A 343 -3.22 1.57 18.31
CA TYR A 343 -2.04 2.07 17.61
C TYR A 343 -1.56 3.34 18.29
N GLN A 344 -0.27 3.58 18.17
CA GLN A 344 0.38 4.85 18.51
C GLN A 344 1.29 5.22 17.36
N TRP A 345 1.03 6.37 16.73
CA TRP A 345 1.76 6.84 15.56
C TRP A 345 2.80 7.88 15.92
N ILE A 346 3.94 7.80 15.27
CA ILE A 346 5.02 8.78 15.34
C ILE A 346 5.32 9.23 13.91
N TYR A 347 5.31 10.53 13.65
CA TYR A 347 5.68 11.12 12.37
C TYR A 347 7.11 11.67 12.43
N VAL A 348 7.94 11.22 11.49
CA VAL A 348 9.32 11.67 11.32
C VAL A 348 9.40 12.51 10.03
N PRO A 349 9.57 13.85 10.16
CA PRO A 349 9.54 14.75 9.03
C PRO A 349 10.79 14.69 8.15
N ASP A 350 11.91 14.20 8.69
CA ASP A 350 13.19 14.19 7.98
C ASP A 350 13.51 12.79 7.43
N PRO A 351 13.80 12.65 6.14
CA PRO A 351 14.33 11.39 5.59
C PRO A 351 15.75 11.16 6.07
N GLY A 352 16.22 9.91 6.01
CA GLY A 352 17.55 9.58 6.50
C GLY A 352 17.73 8.10 6.79
N THR A 353 18.71 7.78 7.63
CA THR A 353 18.91 6.42 8.12
C THR A 353 18.63 6.38 9.61
N PHE A 354 17.73 5.50 10.02
CA PHE A 354 17.27 5.39 11.40
C PHE A 354 17.33 3.96 11.89
N SER A 355 17.84 3.73 13.10
CA SER A 355 17.65 2.46 13.80
C SER A 355 16.61 2.61 14.90
N LEU A 356 15.69 1.67 14.95
CA LEU A 356 14.56 1.67 15.87
C LEU A 356 14.67 0.50 16.84
N TRP A 357 14.38 0.75 18.11
CA TRP A 357 14.13 -0.27 19.13
C TRP A 357 12.77 -0.03 19.76
N ALA A 358 12.19 -1.08 20.33
CA ALA A 358 11.01 -0.96 21.16
C ALA A 358 11.19 -1.66 22.51
N SER A 359 10.40 -1.19 23.47
CA SER A 359 10.18 -1.90 24.72
C SER A 359 9.64 -3.31 24.45
N ALA A 360 9.93 -4.27 25.33
CA ALA A 360 9.38 -5.62 25.26
C ALA A 360 7.85 -5.60 25.10
N ASP A 361 7.34 -6.49 24.24
CA ASP A 361 5.93 -6.61 23.88
C ASP A 361 5.31 -5.45 23.08
N THR A 362 6.13 -4.49 22.65
CA THR A 362 5.76 -3.48 21.65
C THR A 362 6.31 -3.89 20.29
N ARG A 363 5.47 -3.85 19.27
CA ARG A 363 5.85 -4.03 17.87
C ARG A 363 5.78 -2.69 17.18
N TYR A 364 6.57 -2.53 16.12
CA TYR A 364 6.46 -1.37 15.26
C TYR A 364 6.60 -1.76 13.79
N GLU A 365 5.91 -1.00 12.96
CA GLU A 365 6.01 -1.01 11.50
C GLU A 365 6.34 0.42 11.05
N VAL A 366 7.10 0.54 9.96
CA VAL A 366 7.52 1.84 9.41
C VAL A 366 6.84 2.02 8.06
N TYR A 367 6.27 3.17 7.78
CA TYR A 367 5.54 3.45 6.54
C TYR A 367 6.05 4.73 5.90
N LEU A 368 6.13 4.76 4.57
CA LEU A 368 6.40 6.02 3.88
C LEU A 368 5.18 6.93 3.99
N ARG A 369 5.39 8.24 3.91
CA ARG A 369 4.26 9.19 3.91
C ARG A 369 3.37 9.03 2.68
N SER A 370 3.94 8.57 1.56
CA SER A 370 3.20 8.29 0.31
C SER A 370 2.60 6.88 0.23
N ASP A 371 2.90 5.98 1.18
CA ASP A 371 2.33 4.63 1.24
C ASP A 371 2.19 4.16 2.70
N LEU A 372 1.00 4.37 3.26
CA LEU A 372 0.57 3.89 4.57
C LEU A 372 -0.01 2.48 4.51
N SER A 373 -0.08 1.86 3.34
CA SER A 373 -0.58 0.48 3.19
C SER A 373 0.52 -0.55 3.34
N THR A 374 1.72 -0.25 2.83
CA THR A 374 2.84 -1.18 2.76
C THR A 374 3.94 -0.79 3.75
N PRO A 375 4.20 -1.60 4.79
CA PRO A 375 5.30 -1.31 5.71
C PRO A 375 6.65 -1.49 5.01
N LEU A 376 7.58 -0.59 5.28
CA LEU A 376 8.98 -0.69 4.90
C LEU A 376 9.63 -1.89 5.58
N GLU A 377 10.47 -2.57 4.80
CA GLU A 377 11.38 -3.56 5.35
C GLU A 377 12.64 -2.89 5.91
N HIS A 378 13.18 -3.47 6.97
CA HIS A 378 14.45 -3.04 7.52
C HIS A 378 15.60 -3.53 6.62
N GLN A 379 16.63 -2.69 6.49
CA GLN A 379 17.78 -2.92 5.63
C GLN A 379 19.06 -3.32 6.42
N GLY A 380 18.93 -3.49 7.73
CA GLY A 380 20.00 -3.96 8.59
C GLY A 380 19.61 -3.91 10.06
N GLU A 381 20.56 -4.24 10.91
CA GLU A 381 20.37 -4.31 12.35
C GLU A 381 21.57 -3.66 13.08
N VAL A 382 21.31 -3.17 14.30
CA VAL A 382 22.32 -2.63 15.22
C VAL A 382 22.06 -3.24 16.60
N ASN A 383 23.05 -3.94 17.19
CA ASN A 383 22.91 -4.39 18.57
C ASN A 383 23.12 -3.22 19.52
N ALA A 384 22.32 -3.15 20.57
CA ALA A 384 22.49 -2.16 21.64
C ALA A 384 23.90 -2.24 22.26
N SER A 385 24.45 -3.46 22.41
CA SER A 385 25.81 -3.68 22.93
C SER A 385 26.92 -3.15 22.03
N ASP A 386 26.65 -2.98 20.73
CA ASP A 386 27.62 -2.39 19.81
C ASP A 386 27.75 -0.86 20.03
N LEU A 387 26.85 -0.29 20.84
CA LEU A 387 26.86 1.11 21.29
C LEU A 387 27.37 1.26 22.73
N ASP A 388 27.83 0.17 23.38
CA ASP A 388 28.30 0.21 24.77
C ASP A 388 29.47 1.20 24.93
N GLY A 389 29.38 2.06 25.95
CA GLY A 389 30.36 3.11 26.20
C GLY A 389 30.25 4.33 25.28
N THR A 390 29.22 4.40 24.42
CA THR A 390 28.77 5.65 23.79
C THR A 390 27.63 6.28 24.58
N ALA A 391 27.33 7.55 24.31
CA ALA A 391 26.20 8.23 24.93
C ALA A 391 24.86 7.58 24.56
N GLU A 392 24.74 7.03 23.35
CA GLU A 392 23.58 6.24 22.92
C GLU A 392 23.42 4.93 23.70
N GLY A 393 24.51 4.17 23.91
CA GLY A 393 24.48 2.95 24.71
C GLY A 393 24.10 3.22 26.16
N ASP A 394 24.60 4.33 26.73
CA ASP A 394 24.23 4.77 28.08
C ASP A 394 22.72 5.06 28.19
N VAL A 395 22.10 5.72 27.19
CA VAL A 395 20.66 5.98 27.16
C VAL A 395 19.85 4.68 27.08
N LEU A 396 20.27 3.71 26.26
CA LEU A 396 19.63 2.38 26.19
C LEU A 396 19.78 1.60 27.51
N ALA A 397 20.91 1.75 28.21
CA ALA A 397 21.19 1.04 29.45
C ALA A 397 20.52 1.66 30.69
N GLN A 398 20.31 2.98 30.70
CA GLN A 398 19.92 3.71 31.92
C GLN A 398 18.45 3.56 32.32
N ASN A 399 17.57 2.94 31.51
CA ASN A 399 16.12 2.86 31.80
C ASN A 399 15.54 4.20 32.31
N SER A 400 16.06 5.33 31.81
CA SER A 400 15.92 6.66 32.42
C SER A 400 14.57 7.34 32.15
N PHE A 401 13.72 6.70 31.36
CA PHE A 401 12.28 6.96 31.38
C PHE A 401 11.70 6.12 32.52
N ASP A 402 10.89 6.69 33.42
CA ASP A 402 10.12 5.98 34.47
C ASP A 402 9.16 4.90 33.89
N ILE A 403 9.70 3.94 33.13
CA ILE A 403 9.09 2.90 32.33
C ILE A 403 10.05 1.70 32.52
N PRO A 404 9.86 0.88 33.56
CA PRO A 404 10.73 -0.25 33.83
C PRO A 404 10.43 -1.38 32.85
N VAL A 405 10.93 -1.27 31.61
CA VAL A 405 10.69 -2.27 30.57
C VAL A 405 12.01 -2.60 29.87
N ALA A 406 12.30 -3.90 29.75
CA ALA A 406 13.44 -4.38 28.97
C ALA A 406 13.28 -3.95 27.50
N ILE A 407 14.37 -3.48 26.89
CA ILE A 407 14.41 -3.14 25.47
C ILE A 407 14.86 -4.38 24.69
N GLU A 408 14.38 -4.56 23.46
CA GLU A 408 14.94 -5.56 22.56
C GLU A 408 16.46 -5.31 22.35
N PRO A 409 17.31 -6.34 22.33
CA PRO A 409 18.76 -6.14 22.21
C PRO A 409 19.20 -5.67 20.83
N VAL A 410 18.36 -5.88 19.80
CA VAL A 410 18.66 -5.62 18.40
C VAL A 410 17.67 -4.61 17.85
N GLY A 411 18.18 -3.51 17.31
CA GLY A 411 17.39 -2.48 16.65
C GLY A 411 17.39 -2.70 15.15
N ARG A 412 16.27 -2.36 14.50
CA ARG A 412 16.11 -2.49 13.04
C ARG A 412 16.40 -1.18 12.36
N THR A 413 17.26 -1.20 11.33
CA THR A 413 17.66 -0.02 10.57
C THR A 413 16.81 0.15 9.31
N PHE A 414 16.30 1.36 9.08
CA PHE A 414 15.53 1.76 7.91
C PHE A 414 16.23 2.94 7.21
N ALA A 415 16.02 3.08 5.91
CA ALA A 415 16.54 4.20 5.10
C ALA A 415 15.43 4.90 4.30
N PRO A 416 14.39 5.44 4.96
CA PRO A 416 13.31 6.14 4.28
C PRO A 416 13.85 7.34 3.49
N HIS A 417 13.45 7.42 2.22
CA HIS A 417 13.93 8.44 1.29
C HIS A 417 13.08 9.72 1.31
N GLU A 418 11.95 9.68 1.99
CA GLU A 418 11.03 10.79 2.21
C GLU A 418 10.54 10.76 3.68
N PRO A 419 9.76 11.76 4.15
CA PRO A 419 9.17 11.72 5.47
C PRO A 419 8.35 10.44 5.68
N PHE A 420 8.28 9.95 6.91
CA PHE A 420 7.75 8.62 7.19
C PHE A 420 7.07 8.54 8.55
N PHE A 421 6.37 7.44 8.78
CA PHE A 421 5.67 7.14 10.01
C PHE A 421 6.22 5.88 10.67
N ILE A 422 6.11 5.83 12.00
CA ILE A 422 6.31 4.63 12.80
C ILE A 422 4.98 4.32 13.48
N ALA A 423 4.39 3.17 13.16
CA ALA A 423 3.18 2.68 13.81
C ALA A 423 3.58 1.70 14.91
N ALA A 424 3.42 2.09 16.17
CA ALA A 424 3.64 1.22 17.31
C ALA A 424 2.34 0.54 17.74
N THR A 425 2.42 -0.74 18.07
CA THR A 425 1.31 -1.54 18.61
C THR A 425 1.81 -2.40 19.77
N THR A 426 0.90 -2.95 20.57
CA THR A 426 1.23 -3.97 21.57
C THR A 426 0.58 -5.30 21.21
N ASN A 427 1.08 -6.38 21.81
CA ASN A 427 0.34 -7.64 21.80
C ASN A 427 -1.10 -7.39 22.30
N HIS A 428 -2.11 -7.89 21.57
CA HIS A 428 -3.56 -7.57 21.66
C HIS A 428 -4.24 -7.68 23.04
N SER A 429 -3.52 -7.99 24.11
CA SER A 429 -4.03 -8.05 25.49
C SER A 429 -3.42 -7.02 26.43
N ARG A 430 -2.48 -6.19 25.95
CA ARG A 430 -1.71 -5.28 26.80
C ARG A 430 -2.07 -3.82 26.62
N THR A 431 -1.93 -3.06 27.70
CA THR A 431 -2.11 -1.61 27.76
C THR A 431 -0.96 -0.94 28.55
N GLY A 432 -0.99 0.39 28.62
CA GLY A 432 -0.09 1.23 29.40
C GLY A 432 1.07 1.83 28.60
N SER A 433 1.89 2.63 29.27
CA SER A 433 3.03 3.33 28.65
C SER A 433 4.17 2.39 28.26
N ARG A 434 4.75 2.64 27.10
CA ARG A 434 5.93 1.96 26.52
C ARG A 434 6.84 3.00 25.87
N ALA A 435 7.99 2.56 25.37
CA ALA A 435 8.92 3.41 24.64
C ALA A 435 9.29 2.79 23.28
N VAL A 436 9.40 3.66 22.28
CA VAL A 436 10.09 3.43 21.01
C VAL A 436 11.34 4.30 21.03
N PHE A 437 12.50 3.74 20.73
CA PHE A 437 13.77 4.46 20.68
C PHE A 437 14.18 4.66 19.23
N VAL A 438 14.50 5.89 18.86
CA VAL A 438 14.84 6.29 17.50
C VAL A 438 16.27 6.81 17.46
N LEU A 439 17.18 6.10 16.78
CA LEU A 439 18.56 6.54 16.53
C LEU A 439 18.69 7.07 15.12
N GLU A 440 19.07 8.34 14.98
CA GLU A 440 19.42 8.93 13.70
C GLU A 440 20.91 8.69 13.38
N HIS A 441 21.20 8.08 12.24
CA HIS A 441 22.57 7.74 11.86
C HIS A 441 23.29 8.95 11.26
N ASN A 442 24.44 9.31 11.83
CA ASN A 442 25.29 10.41 11.35
C ASN A 442 26.59 9.93 10.66
N GLY A 443 26.81 8.62 10.53
CA GLY A 443 28.01 8.07 9.90
C GLY A 443 29.31 8.24 10.70
N ALA A 444 29.25 8.63 11.97
CA ALA A 444 30.47 8.84 12.79
C ALA A 444 31.23 7.54 13.07
N THR A 445 30.54 6.39 13.02
CA THR A 445 31.12 5.07 13.22
C THR A 445 30.60 4.10 12.16
N ARG A 446 31.20 2.92 12.10
CA ARG A 446 30.71 1.83 11.22
C ARG A 446 29.30 1.37 11.62
N GLN A 447 29.00 1.34 12.92
CA GLN A 447 27.71 0.94 13.48
C GLN A 447 26.61 1.95 13.12
N THR A 448 26.94 3.24 13.15
CA THR A 448 26.04 4.34 12.77
C THR A 448 26.21 4.78 11.32
N ALA A 449 26.72 3.90 10.45
CA ALA A 449 26.89 4.19 9.03
C ALA A 449 25.54 4.57 8.39
N ILE A 450 25.55 5.58 7.52
CA ILE A 450 24.36 6.05 6.82
C ILE A 450 24.10 5.09 5.65
N LEU A 451 22.89 4.56 5.54
CA LEU A 451 22.47 3.75 4.40
C LEU A 451 22.34 4.66 3.17
N LEU A 452 23.06 4.30 2.11
CA LEU A 452 23.03 5.01 0.85
C LEU A 452 21.93 4.42 -0.03
N ASN A 453 20.94 5.23 -0.39
CA ASN A 453 19.92 4.86 -1.37
C ASN A 453 20.44 5.16 -2.80
N PRO A 454 20.14 4.29 -3.78
CA PRO A 454 20.58 4.53 -5.16
C PRO A 454 19.91 5.79 -5.74
N HIS A 455 20.58 6.46 -6.66
CA HIS A 455 20.13 7.67 -7.38
C HIS A 455 19.83 8.92 -6.56
N ARG A 456 19.87 8.86 -5.23
CA ARG A 456 19.73 10.05 -4.37
C ARG A 456 21.10 10.57 -3.94
N PRO A 457 21.42 11.84 -4.23
CA PRO A 457 22.57 12.51 -3.61
C PRO A 457 22.38 12.58 -2.09
N LEU A 458 23.38 12.12 -1.35
CA LEU A 458 23.48 12.26 0.10
C LEU A 458 24.52 13.34 0.41
N THR A 459 24.10 14.43 1.04
CA THR A 459 25.04 15.38 1.64
C THR A 459 25.57 14.80 2.95
N LEU A 460 26.89 14.70 3.07
CA LEU A 460 27.53 14.10 4.23
C LEU A 460 27.49 15.04 5.43
N PRO A 461 27.15 14.56 6.63
CA PRO A 461 26.93 15.39 7.81
C PRO A 461 28.25 15.77 8.52
N PHE A 462 29.24 16.24 7.77
CA PHE A 462 30.47 16.74 8.36
C PHE A 462 30.22 18.04 9.14
N PRO A 463 30.55 18.12 10.43
CA PRO A 463 30.48 19.38 11.17
C PRO A 463 31.45 20.41 10.59
N GLU A 464 31.06 21.69 10.59
CA GLU A 464 31.85 22.77 10.01
C GLU A 464 33.17 23.01 10.76
N THR A 465 33.15 22.88 12.09
CA THR A 465 34.25 23.32 12.98
C THR A 465 34.84 22.20 13.85
N THR A 466 34.24 21.01 13.82
CA THR A 466 34.71 19.84 14.59
C THR A 466 34.88 18.61 13.71
N VAL A 467 35.59 17.61 14.23
CA VAL A 467 35.68 16.29 13.57
C VAL A 467 34.36 15.54 13.68
N LEU A 468 34.01 14.77 12.65
CA LEU A 468 32.97 13.74 12.72
C LEU A 468 33.55 12.45 13.32
N GLY A 469 33.00 11.99 14.43
CA GLY A 469 33.54 10.83 15.15
C GLY A 469 34.98 11.07 15.62
N SER A 470 35.77 9.99 15.74
CA SER A 470 37.14 10.07 16.29
C SER A 470 38.22 10.42 15.27
N ASN A 471 37.96 10.25 13.97
CA ASN A 471 38.98 10.36 12.91
C ASN A 471 38.52 11.17 11.68
N ASP A 472 37.42 11.92 11.81
CA ASP A 472 36.81 12.75 10.78
C ASP A 472 36.43 11.99 9.50
N THR A 473 35.87 10.81 9.72
CA THR A 473 35.42 9.89 8.66
C THR A 473 33.92 9.72 8.74
N CYS A 474 33.24 9.97 7.61
CA CYS A 474 31.85 9.59 7.42
C CYS A 474 31.78 8.18 6.84
N TRP A 475 31.09 7.29 7.55
CA TRP A 475 30.79 5.92 7.14
C TRP A 475 29.42 5.86 6.47
N LEU A 476 29.40 5.23 5.30
CA LEU A 476 28.20 4.91 4.55
C LEU A 476 28.14 3.40 4.35
N ARG A 477 26.93 2.85 4.26
CA ARG A 477 26.68 1.45 3.94
C ARG A 477 25.79 1.38 2.70
N ALA A 478 26.19 0.58 1.72
CA ALA A 478 25.35 0.27 0.57
C ALA A 478 25.11 -1.24 0.52
N THR A 479 23.84 -1.62 0.36
CA THR A 479 23.43 -3.01 0.19
C THR A 479 23.21 -3.25 -1.29
N ILE A 480 24.24 -3.77 -1.95
CA ILE A 480 24.21 -3.99 -3.40
C ILE A 480 23.34 -5.23 -3.67
N PRO A 481 22.26 -5.10 -4.48
CA PRO A 481 21.40 -6.23 -4.81
C PRO A 481 22.15 -7.23 -5.70
N SER A 482 21.60 -8.43 -5.87
CA SER A 482 21.92 -9.25 -7.04
C SER A 482 20.81 -9.06 -8.08
N THR A 483 21.12 -9.19 -9.36
CA THR A 483 20.08 -9.38 -10.37
C THR A 483 19.48 -10.77 -10.23
N TYR A 484 18.22 -10.92 -10.67
CA TYR A 484 17.52 -12.21 -10.65
C TYR A 484 18.25 -13.26 -11.49
N ALA A 485 18.75 -12.88 -12.66
CA ALA A 485 19.52 -13.76 -13.53
C ALA A 485 20.96 -14.03 -13.07
N GLY A 486 21.44 -13.35 -12.02
CA GLY A 486 22.86 -13.39 -11.62
C GLY A 486 23.80 -12.71 -12.62
N THR A 487 23.25 -11.92 -13.55
CA THR A 487 23.99 -11.05 -14.46
C THR A 487 24.95 -10.16 -13.67
N GLN A 488 26.23 -10.21 -14.02
CA GLN A 488 27.25 -9.33 -13.43
C GLN A 488 27.12 -7.91 -13.97
N TYR A 489 27.36 -6.93 -13.11
CA TYR A 489 27.37 -5.52 -13.45
C TYR A 489 28.33 -4.76 -12.54
N VAL A 490 28.61 -3.52 -12.89
CA VAL A 490 29.50 -2.64 -12.10
C VAL A 490 28.64 -1.62 -11.37
N GLU A 491 28.78 -1.57 -10.06
CA GLU A 491 28.27 -0.47 -9.26
C GLU A 491 29.26 0.68 -9.22
N SER A 492 28.75 1.90 -9.26
CA SER A 492 29.55 3.12 -9.21
C SER A 492 29.08 4.04 -8.09
N PHE A 493 30.02 4.61 -7.36
CA PHE A 493 29.75 5.59 -6.31
C PHE A 493 30.52 6.87 -6.61
N VAL A 494 29.82 7.99 -6.63
CA VAL A 494 30.36 9.28 -7.05
C VAL A 494 30.43 10.21 -5.86
N LEU A 495 31.62 10.72 -5.54
CA LEU A 495 31.82 11.78 -4.55
C LEU A 495 32.02 13.12 -5.27
N THR A 496 31.19 14.10 -4.93
CA THR A 496 31.32 15.49 -5.39
C THR A 496 31.68 16.39 -4.20
N THR A 497 32.63 17.31 -4.39
CA THR A 497 33.09 18.25 -3.35
C THR A 497 33.21 19.65 -3.93
N GLU A 498 32.68 20.65 -3.22
CA GLU A 498 32.72 22.05 -3.67
C GLU A 498 34.10 22.72 -3.49
N ASN A 499 34.96 22.18 -2.61
CA ASN A 499 36.28 22.74 -2.31
C ASN A 499 37.41 21.91 -2.96
N VAL A 500 37.88 22.36 -4.13
CA VAL A 500 38.85 21.65 -5.01
C VAL A 500 40.29 21.62 -4.50
N ASP A 501 40.60 22.37 -3.45
CA ASP A 501 41.97 22.46 -2.91
C ASP A 501 42.25 21.45 -1.78
N GLN A 502 41.25 20.63 -1.41
CA GLN A 502 41.33 19.78 -0.23
C GLN A 502 41.33 18.29 -0.54
N LYS A 503 42.36 17.59 -0.04
CA LYS A 503 42.46 16.15 -0.16
C LYS A 503 41.44 15.47 0.74
N THR A 504 40.59 14.66 0.16
CA THR A 504 39.76 13.72 0.93
C THR A 504 40.14 12.31 0.52
N THR A 505 40.02 11.37 1.45
CA THR A 505 40.14 9.95 1.12
C THR A 505 38.75 9.41 0.91
N PHE A 506 38.45 8.95 -0.30
CA PHE A 506 37.23 8.24 -0.64
C PHE A 506 37.61 6.77 -0.82
N ALA A 507 37.09 5.89 0.01
CA ALA A 507 37.43 4.47 -0.05
C ALA A 507 36.17 3.61 -0.04
N LEU A 508 36.26 2.51 -0.77
CA LEU A 508 35.28 1.45 -0.85
C LEU A 508 35.86 0.20 -0.17
N LEU A 509 35.10 -0.36 0.75
CA LEU A 509 35.48 -1.46 1.63
C LEU A 509 34.45 -2.58 1.52
N ASP A 510 34.88 -3.82 1.68
CA ASP A 510 33.96 -4.95 1.85
C ASP A 510 33.36 -5.01 3.28
N SER A 511 32.53 -6.02 3.54
CA SER A 511 31.93 -6.26 4.85
C SER A 511 32.94 -6.61 5.96
N ASN A 512 34.17 -7.01 5.61
CA ASN A 512 35.27 -7.25 6.54
C ASN A 512 36.20 -6.05 6.65
N THR A 513 35.82 -4.89 6.10
CA THR A 513 36.61 -3.65 6.07
C THR A 513 37.92 -3.75 5.29
N ILE A 514 38.03 -4.72 4.36
CA ILE A 514 39.15 -4.81 3.43
C ILE A 514 38.89 -3.82 2.29
N GLN A 515 39.90 -3.01 1.98
CA GLN A 515 39.80 -2.01 0.92
C GLN A 515 39.72 -2.66 -0.47
N LEU A 516 38.63 -2.38 -1.17
CA LEU A 516 38.37 -2.82 -2.54
C LEU A 516 38.90 -1.79 -3.55
N ASN A 517 38.66 -0.51 -3.27
CA ASN A 517 39.06 0.61 -4.12
C ASN A 517 39.25 1.87 -3.27
N SER A 518 40.09 2.80 -3.69
CA SER A 518 40.25 4.09 -3.01
C SER A 518 40.80 5.16 -3.92
N ASP A 519 40.38 6.40 -3.69
CA ASP A 519 40.92 7.59 -4.28
C ASP A 519 41.28 8.60 -3.18
N ARG A 520 42.50 9.13 -3.24
CA ARG A 520 42.97 10.22 -2.38
C ARG A 520 43.51 11.37 -3.22
N SER A 521 42.61 12.14 -3.79
CA SER A 521 42.92 13.38 -4.52
C SER A 521 42.15 14.58 -3.96
N ALA A 522 42.37 15.75 -4.56
CA ALA A 522 41.60 16.97 -4.31
C ALA A 522 40.55 17.24 -5.41
N ASP A 523 40.33 16.26 -6.30
CA ASP A 523 39.41 16.44 -7.43
C ASP A 523 37.96 16.60 -6.94
N SER A 524 37.27 17.59 -7.51
CA SER A 524 35.89 17.95 -7.15
C SER A 524 34.87 16.87 -7.47
N LYS A 525 35.21 15.90 -8.33
CA LYS A 525 34.36 14.77 -8.67
C LYS A 525 35.20 13.51 -8.84
N ARG A 526 34.88 12.47 -8.07
CA ARG A 526 35.56 11.17 -8.10
C ARG A 526 34.55 10.04 -8.17
N SER A 527 34.96 8.91 -8.75
CA SER A 527 34.11 7.73 -8.88
C SER A 527 34.88 6.49 -8.46
N LEU A 528 34.27 5.64 -7.63
CA LEU A 528 34.76 4.31 -7.29
C LEU A 528 33.80 3.27 -7.86
N GLY A 529 34.35 2.30 -8.57
CA GLY A 529 33.61 1.17 -9.14
C GLY A 529 33.89 -0.14 -8.40
N VAL A 530 32.90 -1.02 -8.36
CA VAL A 530 33.06 -2.42 -7.92
C VAL A 530 32.25 -3.35 -8.82
N LEU A 531 32.88 -4.42 -9.28
CA LEU A 531 32.19 -5.50 -9.97
C LEU A 531 31.39 -6.30 -8.94
N VAL A 532 30.12 -6.55 -9.21
CA VAL A 532 29.20 -7.24 -8.31
C VAL A 532 29.12 -8.72 -8.69
N PRO A 533 29.70 -9.65 -7.90
CA PRO A 533 29.56 -11.08 -8.17
C PRO A 533 28.31 -11.71 -7.54
N GLY A 534 27.51 -10.94 -6.77
CA GLY A 534 26.31 -11.40 -6.07
C GLY A 534 25.80 -10.38 -5.05
N HIS A 535 24.96 -10.81 -4.10
CA HIS A 535 24.51 -9.94 -3.03
C HIS A 535 25.67 -9.58 -2.09
N HIS A 536 25.97 -8.29 -1.97
CA HIS A 536 27.11 -7.82 -1.18
C HIS A 536 26.79 -6.54 -0.43
N HIS A 537 27.19 -6.50 0.85
CA HIS A 537 27.27 -5.26 1.60
C HIS A 537 28.66 -4.66 1.42
N VAL A 538 28.70 -3.38 1.08
CA VAL A 538 29.93 -2.59 1.03
C VAL A 538 29.82 -1.41 1.98
N PHE A 539 30.97 -0.97 2.48
CA PHE A 539 31.09 0.29 3.18
C PHE A 539 31.81 1.29 2.30
N LEU A 540 31.32 2.54 2.31
CA LEU A 540 32.07 3.66 1.77
C LEU A 540 32.51 4.54 2.93
N THR A 541 33.73 5.02 2.85
CA THR A 541 34.25 6.01 3.79
C THR A 541 34.71 7.24 3.04
N VAL A 542 34.26 8.40 3.51
CA VAL A 542 34.83 9.69 3.12
C VAL A 542 35.53 10.26 4.33
N ARG A 543 36.81 10.60 4.19
CA ARG A 543 37.60 11.19 5.28
C ARG A 543 38.20 12.52 4.84
N ARG A 544 37.99 13.57 5.63
CA ARG A 544 38.64 14.87 5.40
C ARG A 544 40.10 14.83 5.85
N SER A 545 40.99 15.51 5.12
CA SER A 545 42.38 15.68 5.57
C SER A 545 42.54 16.68 6.72
N ALA A 546 41.57 17.58 6.88
CA ALA A 546 41.49 18.57 7.94
C ALA A 546 40.02 19.02 8.10
N VAL A 547 39.65 19.45 9.30
CA VAL A 547 38.32 19.99 9.61
C VAL A 547 38.14 21.30 8.86
N ASN A 548 37.21 21.33 7.91
CA ASN A 548 36.93 22.51 7.11
C ASN A 548 35.47 22.56 6.67
N PRO A 549 34.91 23.77 6.50
CA PRO A 549 33.59 23.97 5.93
C PRO A 549 33.59 23.62 4.43
N GLY A 550 32.54 22.94 4.00
CA GLY A 550 32.32 22.59 2.60
C GLY A 550 31.27 21.50 2.45
N THR A 551 30.64 21.48 1.27
CA THR A 551 29.64 20.46 0.94
C THR A 551 30.33 19.24 0.31
N TYR A 552 30.04 18.07 0.87
CA TYR A 552 30.48 16.77 0.35
C TYR A 552 29.23 15.97 0.02
N GLN A 553 29.09 15.51 -1.21
CA GLN A 553 27.93 14.73 -1.66
C GLN A 553 28.34 13.40 -2.25
N VAL A 554 27.67 12.33 -1.84
CA VAL A 554 27.83 11.01 -2.43
C VAL A 554 26.56 10.62 -3.17
N THR A 555 26.69 10.17 -4.42
CA THR A 555 25.59 9.63 -5.23
C THR A 555 25.93 8.19 -5.63
N TRP A 556 24.93 7.32 -5.59
CA TRP A 556 25.04 5.93 -6.05
C TRP A 556 24.16 5.70 -7.29
N PRO A 557 24.64 5.99 -8.51
CA PRO A 557 23.90 5.72 -9.74
C PRO A 557 23.88 4.22 -10.09
N SER A 558 23.08 3.43 -9.38
CA SER A 558 22.97 1.98 -9.64
C SER A 558 22.39 1.73 -11.05
N PRO A 559 22.88 0.73 -11.81
CA PRO A 559 22.26 0.37 -13.08
C PRO A 559 21.04 -0.56 -12.92
N VAL A 560 20.71 -0.97 -11.70
CA VAL A 560 19.67 -1.97 -11.43
C VAL A 560 18.29 -1.33 -11.41
N SER A 561 17.36 -1.93 -12.15
CA SER A 561 15.92 -1.66 -12.02
C SER A 561 15.22 -2.89 -11.46
N TYR A 562 14.09 -2.68 -10.79
CA TYR A 562 13.31 -3.74 -10.17
C TYR A 562 11.94 -3.85 -10.84
N LEU A 563 11.59 -5.05 -11.31
CA LEU A 563 10.21 -5.39 -11.66
C LEU A 563 9.40 -5.51 -10.37
N MET A 564 8.34 -4.71 -10.24
CA MET A 564 7.47 -4.68 -9.06
C MET A 564 6.33 -5.70 -9.18
N LEU A 565 6.16 -6.52 -8.16
CA LEU A 565 5.08 -7.50 -8.01
C LEU A 565 4.06 -7.07 -6.94
N ASP A 566 4.18 -5.88 -6.37
CA ASP A 566 3.19 -5.22 -5.51
C ASP A 566 2.42 -4.15 -6.30
N ALA A 567 2.69 -4.05 -7.60
CA ALA A 567 2.16 -3.07 -8.51
C ALA A 567 1.66 -3.74 -9.81
N PRO A 568 0.90 -3.03 -10.67
CA PRO A 568 0.30 -3.61 -11.86
C PRO A 568 1.32 -4.34 -12.77
N LEU A 569 1.01 -5.60 -13.07
CA LEU A 569 1.67 -6.45 -14.05
C LEU A 569 0.62 -7.32 -14.74
N GLY A 570 0.56 -7.26 -16.07
CA GLY A 570 -0.43 -8.03 -16.81
C GLY A 570 -0.30 -7.94 -18.33
N LEU A 571 -1.13 -8.75 -18.99
CA LEU A 571 -1.39 -8.69 -20.42
C LEU A 571 -2.88 -8.39 -20.61
N PHE A 572 -3.20 -7.40 -21.42
CA PHE A 572 -4.56 -7.01 -21.79
C PHE A 572 -4.77 -7.24 -23.30
N VAL A 573 -5.92 -7.77 -23.68
CA VAL A 573 -6.33 -7.96 -25.08
C VAL A 573 -7.09 -6.71 -25.51
N ASN A 574 -6.45 -5.84 -26.31
CA ASN A 574 -7.09 -4.62 -26.76
C ASN A 574 -8.09 -4.90 -27.88
N GLU A 575 -7.72 -5.79 -28.80
CA GLU A 575 -8.50 -6.17 -29.97
C GLU A 575 -8.08 -7.56 -30.46
N GLU A 576 -9.04 -8.48 -30.54
CA GLU A 576 -8.95 -9.84 -31.07
C GLU A 576 -9.73 -9.88 -32.40
N THR A 577 -9.47 -8.95 -33.34
CA THR A 577 -10.10 -9.09 -34.67
C THR A 577 -9.36 -10.20 -35.42
N GLY A 578 -10.13 -11.13 -36.02
CA GLY A 578 -9.64 -12.33 -36.69
C GLY A 578 -10.74 -12.92 -37.58
N LEU A 579 -10.39 -13.70 -38.60
CA LEU A 579 -11.37 -14.46 -39.42
C LEU A 579 -12.05 -15.60 -38.63
N THR A 580 -11.53 -15.90 -37.45
CA THR A 580 -12.05 -16.81 -36.45
C THR A 580 -13.07 -16.07 -35.56
N GLY A 581 -14.05 -16.77 -34.99
CA GLY A 581 -15.01 -16.14 -34.07
C GLY A 581 -14.31 -15.68 -32.79
N ALA A 582 -14.96 -14.81 -32.02
CA ALA A 582 -14.48 -14.42 -30.67
C ALA A 582 -14.15 -15.67 -29.83
N GLY A 583 -13.03 -15.61 -29.11
CA GLY A 583 -12.51 -16.69 -28.27
C GLY A 583 -11.84 -17.79 -29.08
N ALA A 584 -11.11 -17.45 -30.14
CA ALA A 584 -10.41 -18.42 -30.97
C ALA A 584 -8.89 -18.20 -31.01
N ASP A 585 -8.40 -17.10 -30.45
CA ASP A 585 -6.99 -16.77 -30.44
C ASP A 585 -6.31 -17.33 -29.19
N ASP A 586 -5.31 -18.18 -29.45
CA ASP A 586 -4.45 -18.78 -28.44
C ASP A 586 -3.17 -17.95 -28.31
N ILE A 587 -2.86 -17.48 -27.11
CA ILE A 587 -1.67 -16.68 -26.85
C ILE A 587 -0.61 -17.50 -26.11
N ASP A 588 0.56 -17.69 -26.72
CA ASP A 588 1.77 -18.12 -26.03
C ASP A 588 2.56 -16.87 -25.55
N LEU A 589 2.72 -16.71 -24.23
CA LEU A 589 3.53 -15.63 -23.63
C LEU A 589 4.73 -16.19 -22.88
N LYS A 590 5.88 -15.53 -23.09
CA LYS A 590 7.13 -15.79 -22.40
C LYS A 590 7.70 -14.49 -21.87
N LEU A 591 8.07 -14.49 -20.59
CA LEU A 591 8.74 -13.37 -19.94
C LEU A 591 10.13 -13.83 -19.52
N ASP A 592 11.15 -13.15 -20.03
CA ASP A 592 12.55 -13.40 -19.73
C ASP A 592 13.16 -12.15 -19.10
N LEU A 593 13.71 -12.28 -17.89
CA LEU A 593 14.37 -11.20 -17.17
C LEU A 593 15.89 -11.42 -17.23
N ASP A 594 16.60 -10.49 -17.87
CA ASP A 594 18.04 -10.65 -18.18
C ASP A 594 18.37 -12.00 -18.85
N GLY A 595 17.45 -12.48 -19.70
CA GLY A 595 17.58 -13.75 -20.42
C GLY A 595 17.24 -15.01 -19.62
N VAL A 596 16.78 -14.89 -18.37
CA VAL A 596 16.27 -16.01 -17.56
C VAL A 596 14.75 -15.99 -17.54
N ARG A 597 14.14 -17.13 -17.88
CA ARG A 597 12.69 -17.32 -17.90
C ARG A 597 12.08 -17.15 -16.52
N ILE A 598 11.13 -16.22 -16.40
CA ILE A 598 10.32 -16.00 -15.20
C ILE A 598 8.85 -16.42 -15.39
N PHE A 599 8.41 -16.57 -16.64
CA PHE A 599 7.07 -17.08 -16.95
C PHE A 599 7.00 -17.61 -18.37
N GLU A 600 6.38 -18.76 -18.56
CA GLU A 600 5.96 -19.31 -19.85
C GLU A 600 4.57 -19.87 -19.65
N GLY A 601 3.62 -19.39 -20.45
CA GLY A 601 2.24 -19.81 -20.36
C GLY A 601 1.55 -19.71 -21.70
N ARG A 602 0.41 -20.40 -21.78
CA ARG A 602 -0.53 -20.28 -22.86
C ARG A 602 -1.87 -19.83 -22.30
N TRP A 603 -2.52 -18.90 -22.98
CA TRP A 603 -3.87 -18.46 -22.71
C TRP A 603 -4.73 -18.90 -23.90
N ASP A 604 -5.57 -19.89 -23.66
CA ASP A 604 -6.54 -20.38 -24.64
C ASP A 604 -7.80 -19.48 -24.61
N ASP A 605 -8.37 -19.22 -25.79
CA ASP A 605 -9.59 -18.43 -25.99
C ASP A 605 -9.51 -16.99 -25.41
N ALA A 606 -8.47 -16.23 -25.76
CA ALA A 606 -8.28 -14.88 -25.23
C ALA A 606 -9.18 -13.83 -25.93
N ASP A 607 -10.18 -13.30 -25.23
CA ASP A 607 -11.16 -12.37 -25.81
C ASP A 607 -10.76 -10.88 -25.71
N THR A 608 -11.17 -10.06 -26.69
CA THR A 608 -11.10 -8.57 -26.57
C THR A 608 -11.69 -8.08 -25.24
N GLY A 609 -10.91 -7.27 -24.53
CA GLY A 609 -11.29 -6.69 -23.24
C GLY A 609 -10.87 -7.52 -22.03
N GLU A 610 -10.25 -8.69 -22.23
CA GLU A 610 -9.80 -9.53 -21.13
C GLU A 610 -8.35 -9.24 -20.69
N ARG A 611 -8.04 -9.63 -19.44
CA ARG A 611 -6.68 -9.70 -18.90
C ARG A 611 -6.32 -11.14 -18.61
N TRP A 612 -5.05 -11.50 -18.81
CA TRP A 612 -4.58 -12.85 -18.55
C TRP A 612 -4.82 -13.24 -17.09
N PRO A 613 -5.75 -14.18 -16.81
CA PRO A 613 -6.07 -14.58 -15.45
C PRO A 613 -4.89 -15.30 -14.79
N GLY A 614 -4.44 -14.85 -13.63
CA GLY A 614 -3.38 -15.53 -12.89
C GLY A 614 -1.95 -15.29 -13.39
N LEU A 615 -1.73 -14.45 -14.42
CA LEU A 615 -0.38 -14.15 -14.93
C LEU A 615 0.52 -13.61 -13.82
N TYR A 616 0.00 -12.66 -13.05
CA TYR A 616 0.70 -12.10 -11.91
C TYR A 616 1.08 -13.19 -10.90
N GLU A 617 0.12 -14.02 -10.49
CA GLU A 617 0.30 -15.09 -9.50
C GLU A 617 1.35 -16.09 -9.96
N ALA A 618 1.35 -16.45 -11.25
CA ALA A 618 2.30 -17.38 -11.84
C ALA A 618 3.73 -16.80 -11.87
N VAL A 619 3.87 -15.53 -12.28
CA VAL A 619 5.15 -14.81 -12.24
C VAL A 619 5.64 -14.70 -10.80
N ALA A 620 4.78 -14.24 -9.89
CA ALA A 620 5.11 -14.11 -8.48
C ALA A 620 5.49 -15.44 -7.84
N ALA A 621 4.74 -16.52 -8.10
CA ALA A 621 5.06 -17.86 -7.61
C ALA A 621 6.42 -18.33 -8.10
N THR A 622 6.75 -18.12 -9.38
CA THR A 622 8.05 -18.48 -9.95
C THR A 622 9.19 -17.71 -9.28
N LEU A 623 9.04 -16.39 -9.15
CA LEU A 623 10.03 -15.53 -8.50
C LEU A 623 10.21 -15.89 -7.02
N ARG A 624 9.13 -16.27 -6.32
CA ARG A 624 9.17 -16.74 -4.93
C ARG A 624 9.87 -18.09 -4.79
N GLN A 625 9.64 -19.03 -5.72
CA GLN A 625 10.28 -20.36 -5.69
C GLN A 625 11.77 -20.33 -6.06
N ALA A 626 12.17 -19.40 -6.93
CA ALA A 626 13.55 -19.26 -7.38
C ALA A 626 14.51 -18.69 -6.31
N ASN A 627 14.00 -18.19 -5.18
CA ASN A 627 14.81 -17.49 -4.18
C ASN A 627 15.80 -18.42 -3.44
N ARG A 628 17.06 -18.33 -3.86
CA ARG A 628 18.26 -18.89 -3.22
C ARG A 628 18.93 -17.91 -2.23
N GLY A 629 18.18 -17.00 -1.61
CA GLY A 629 18.68 -16.00 -0.65
C GLY A 629 17.55 -15.34 0.16
N PRO A 630 17.85 -14.43 1.11
CA PRO A 630 16.87 -13.77 1.99
C PRO A 630 16.01 -12.71 1.26
N PHE A 631 15.70 -12.93 -0.01
CA PHE A 631 15.05 -11.96 -0.88
C PHE A 631 13.52 -11.96 -0.74
N ILE A 632 12.99 -10.77 -0.97
CA ILE A 632 11.63 -10.32 -0.72
C ILE A 632 10.66 -10.89 -1.76
N TYR A 633 9.44 -11.23 -1.34
CA TYR A 633 8.40 -11.90 -2.13
C TYR A 633 7.76 -11.03 -3.24
N TRP A 634 8.27 -9.81 -3.49
CA TRP A 634 7.54 -8.75 -4.21
C TRP A 634 8.32 -8.04 -5.33
N ARG A 635 9.63 -8.27 -5.55
CA ARG A 635 10.40 -7.56 -6.60
C ARG A 635 11.53 -8.42 -7.20
N ALA A 636 11.89 -8.17 -8.47
CA ALA A 636 13.02 -8.84 -9.15
C ALA A 636 13.94 -7.84 -9.87
N GLY A 637 15.22 -7.81 -9.49
CA GLY A 637 16.21 -6.87 -10.05
C GLY A 637 16.81 -7.32 -11.39
N PHE A 638 17.03 -6.39 -12.32
CA PHE A 638 17.60 -6.62 -13.65
C PHE A 638 18.41 -5.42 -14.14
N VAL A 639 19.31 -5.63 -15.11
CA VAL A 639 20.19 -4.57 -15.66
C VAL A 639 20.15 -4.43 -17.17
N ASN A 640 19.68 -5.42 -17.92
CA ASN A 640 19.64 -5.38 -19.38
C ASN A 640 18.23 -5.08 -19.90
N ASP A 641 17.31 -6.04 -19.77
CA ASP A 641 15.92 -5.91 -20.21
C ASP A 641 15.00 -6.96 -19.58
N LEU A 642 13.71 -6.64 -19.55
CA LEU A 642 12.62 -7.61 -19.48
C LEU A 642 12.13 -7.85 -20.91
N ALA A 643 12.43 -9.02 -21.44
CA ALA A 643 11.98 -9.46 -22.76
C ALA A 643 10.60 -10.09 -22.65
N VAL A 644 9.66 -9.53 -23.41
CA VAL A 644 8.28 -10.00 -23.54
C VAL A 644 8.17 -10.64 -24.92
N THR A 645 8.19 -11.97 -24.95
CA THR A 645 8.01 -12.75 -26.17
C THR A 645 6.59 -13.24 -26.25
N PHE A 646 5.90 -12.86 -27.32
CA PHE A 646 4.50 -13.15 -27.58
C PHE A 646 4.38 -13.90 -28.91
N LYS A 647 3.50 -14.89 -28.95
CA LYS A 647 3.13 -15.61 -30.16
C LYS A 647 1.64 -15.91 -30.11
N GLU A 648 0.93 -15.46 -31.13
CA GLU A 648 -0.43 -15.90 -31.42
C GLU A 648 -0.35 -17.26 -32.13
N VAL A 649 -1.29 -18.16 -31.82
CA VAL A 649 -1.31 -19.53 -32.35
C VAL A 649 -2.62 -19.76 -33.09
N ASP A 650 -2.74 -19.17 -34.27
CA ASP A 650 -3.85 -19.39 -35.20
C ASP A 650 -3.39 -20.16 -36.47
N PHE A 651 -4.31 -20.38 -37.42
CA PHE A 651 -4.02 -21.12 -38.66
C PHE A 651 -3.10 -20.36 -39.63
N SER A 652 -2.91 -19.05 -39.47
CA SER A 652 -2.24 -18.16 -40.44
C SER A 652 -0.92 -17.55 -39.93
N SER A 653 -0.77 -17.35 -38.61
CA SER A 653 0.40 -16.70 -38.04
C SER A 653 1.64 -17.60 -38.09
N SER A 654 2.77 -17.00 -38.48
CA SER A 654 4.06 -17.68 -38.47
C SER A 654 5.12 -16.80 -37.79
N GLY A 655 5.19 -16.83 -36.46
CA GLY A 655 6.35 -16.34 -35.72
C GLY A 655 6.07 -15.83 -34.32
N ALA A 656 7.05 -15.96 -33.42
CA ALA A 656 7.04 -15.27 -32.14
C ALA A 656 7.71 -13.90 -32.28
N LYS A 657 7.14 -12.87 -31.65
CA LYS A 657 7.73 -11.53 -31.57
C LYS A 657 8.25 -11.29 -30.17
N THR A 658 9.36 -10.56 -30.08
CA THR A 658 9.91 -10.14 -28.80
C THR A 658 9.95 -8.62 -28.73
N ARG A 659 9.47 -8.07 -27.62
CA ARG A 659 9.63 -6.67 -27.24
C ARG A 659 10.46 -6.59 -25.96
N ARG A 660 11.14 -5.47 -25.77
CA ARG A 660 12.03 -5.26 -24.62
C ARG A 660 11.53 -4.08 -23.81
N VAL A 661 11.37 -4.31 -22.52
CA VAL A 661 11.18 -3.27 -21.52
C VAL A 661 12.55 -2.94 -20.94
N LEU A 662 13.01 -1.71 -21.16
CA LEU A 662 14.32 -1.25 -20.69
C LEU A 662 14.28 -0.84 -19.20
N PRO A 663 15.41 -0.95 -18.48
CA PRO A 663 15.59 -0.39 -17.15
C PRO A 663 15.24 1.10 -17.08
N ILE A 664 14.97 1.59 -15.88
CA ILE A 664 14.76 3.02 -15.62
C ILE A 664 16.09 3.76 -15.84
N THR A 665 16.07 4.74 -16.74
CA THR A 665 17.19 5.62 -17.06
C THR A 665 17.28 6.76 -16.06
N ALA A 666 18.44 7.41 -15.90
CA ALA A 666 18.64 8.48 -14.90
C ALA A 666 17.74 9.73 -15.08
N GLN A 667 17.12 9.92 -16.26
CA GLN A 667 16.24 11.04 -16.55
C GLN A 667 14.79 10.82 -16.10
N GLU A 668 14.42 9.59 -15.77
CA GLU A 668 13.06 9.19 -15.41
C GLU A 668 12.79 9.37 -13.91
N GLY A 669 11.55 9.12 -13.49
CA GLY A 669 11.17 9.04 -12.09
C GLY A 669 11.77 7.84 -11.38
N ASP A 670 11.51 7.73 -10.08
CA ASP A 670 11.96 6.60 -9.28
C ASP A 670 11.10 5.34 -9.47
N VAL A 671 9.86 5.53 -9.91
CA VAL A 671 8.90 4.49 -10.27
C VAL A 671 8.34 4.81 -11.64
N GLU A 672 8.36 3.84 -12.54
CA GLU A 672 7.92 4.02 -13.92
C GLU A 672 6.97 2.91 -14.35
N ARG A 673 5.85 3.29 -14.96
CA ARG A 673 4.94 2.33 -15.60
C ARG A 673 5.36 2.14 -17.05
N ARG A 674 5.47 0.88 -17.46
CA ARG A 674 5.85 0.51 -18.82
C ARG A 674 4.65 -0.13 -19.49
N ARG A 675 4.36 0.29 -20.72
CA ARG A 675 3.35 -0.31 -21.59
C ARG A 675 4.01 -0.65 -22.91
N VAL A 676 3.75 -1.86 -23.38
CA VAL A 676 4.32 -2.38 -24.61
C VAL A 676 3.18 -2.94 -25.45
N ALA A 677 2.95 -2.31 -26.59
CA ALA A 677 2.04 -2.83 -27.59
C ALA A 677 2.67 -4.06 -28.27
N LEU A 678 1.92 -5.15 -28.24
CA LEU A 678 2.19 -6.43 -28.87
C LEU A 678 1.18 -6.56 -30.01
N GLN A 679 1.51 -5.97 -31.15
CA GLN A 679 0.72 -6.11 -32.38
C GLN A 679 1.16 -7.36 -33.12
N ASP A 680 0.23 -8.14 -33.64
CA ASP A 680 0.56 -9.19 -34.59
C ASP A 680 0.85 -8.64 -36.00
N VAL A 681 1.54 -9.44 -36.83
CA VAL A 681 1.79 -9.18 -38.26
C VAL A 681 1.22 -10.43 -38.95
N ASP A 682 -0.03 -10.72 -38.67
CA ASP A 682 -0.77 -11.57 -39.58
C ASP A 682 -1.06 -10.80 -40.88
N ILE A 683 -1.32 -11.54 -41.95
CA ILE A 683 -1.74 -11.03 -43.26
C ILE A 683 -3.15 -10.42 -43.14
N ALA A 684 -3.97 -10.80 -42.16
CA ALA A 684 -5.26 -10.19 -41.84
C ALA A 684 -5.15 -8.92 -40.97
N GLY A 685 -4.17 -8.87 -40.05
CA GLY A 685 -3.64 -7.64 -39.45
C GLY A 685 -4.39 -7.09 -38.22
N ASP A 686 -4.76 -7.94 -37.27
CA ASP A 686 -5.98 -7.72 -36.49
C ASP A 686 -5.90 -8.04 -34.97
N GLY A 687 -4.84 -8.70 -34.48
CA GLY A 687 -4.55 -8.84 -33.04
C GLY A 687 -3.73 -7.68 -32.42
N LEU A 688 -4.28 -6.98 -31.43
CA LEU A 688 -3.58 -5.97 -30.60
C LEU A 688 -3.66 -6.32 -29.11
N TYR A 689 -2.51 -6.55 -28.50
CA TYR A 689 -2.36 -6.82 -27.07
C TYR A 689 -1.47 -5.77 -26.39
N THR A 690 -1.69 -5.52 -25.10
CA THR A 690 -0.85 -4.62 -24.30
C THR A 690 -0.29 -5.36 -23.10
N PHE A 691 1.03 -5.53 -23.08
CA PHE A 691 1.73 -5.91 -21.85
C PHE A 691 2.04 -4.64 -21.05
N TYR A 692 1.79 -4.69 -19.75
CA TYR A 692 2.16 -3.62 -18.84
C TYR A 692 2.84 -4.15 -17.58
N CYS A 693 3.77 -3.36 -17.05
CA CYS A 693 4.42 -3.62 -15.77
C CYS A 693 4.84 -2.32 -15.08
N SER A 694 5.14 -2.42 -13.80
CA SER A 694 5.68 -1.30 -13.02
C SER A 694 7.13 -1.59 -12.61
N LEU A 695 8.00 -0.60 -12.76
CA LEU A 695 9.41 -0.66 -12.42
C LEU A 695 9.74 0.30 -11.28
N SER A 696 10.76 -0.01 -10.48
CA SER A 696 11.33 0.88 -9.44
C SER A 696 12.85 0.92 -9.51
N ARG A 697 13.45 2.05 -9.09
CA ARG A 697 14.90 2.20 -8.84
C ARG A 697 15.32 1.76 -7.44
N TYR A 698 14.37 1.70 -6.51
CA TYR A 698 14.63 1.32 -5.13
C TYR A 698 14.25 -0.13 -4.89
N ARG A 699 15.07 -0.76 -4.05
CA ARG A 699 14.79 -2.10 -3.53
C ARG A 699 13.58 -2.08 -2.63
#